data_AF-A0A517N4X0-F1
#
_entry.id   AF-A0A517N4X0-F1
#
_cell.length_a   1.000
_cell.length_b   1.000
_cell.length_c   1.000
_cell.angle_alpha   90.00
_cell.angle_beta   90.00
_cell.angle_gamma   90.00
#
_symmetry.space_group_name_H-M   'P 1'
#
loop_
_entity.id
_entity.type
_entity.pdbx_description
1 polymer ?
#
loop_
_entity_poly.entity_id
_entity_poly.type
_entity_poly.pdbx_seq_one_letter_code
_entity_poly.pdbx_strand_id
1 'polypeptide(L)'
;MGGVAATNTFLSLRLIWKNMLNRHSLPVCCAWLFATGMLIPCSAADAGDRPNIVFCMADDWSWPHAGVLGDPVVKTPNFDRVANEGVLFPNAFVSTPSCTPSRLSVLTGQHHWRLKEGDSLGGSLREDYDVYTEMLQKSGYHLGRFGKGVWPSEHTFRKRDSFGQRYRSFDQFMKDRKADEPFCYWHGGSDPHRPYELGIGKKSGIDLTKIPIPACLPDNEVVRGDVADYLWEVQRFDREVGEILQKLEAIGELQNTIVVVSGDNGMPFPRCKATLYDQGTRVPLAVRWGAKVKGERTVTDFVSLCDLAPTFLQAAGLDVSTQMTGRSLLSILQSDQSGTVDATRTFALAGTEKHVYAYPRRSLRTSDFLYIRNFDPSAWATGQHGAGTEQYDFAKNPWPTGKGAFSYAIDPSPTKQLLRLQRHQSQVQPFADLAFGQRPDEELYDLADDPDQLRNVAAKPEYASALTRLRQQLTAELIKSNDPRVSVAGYSSRDVEGWPVRVSDRLISEKGDETDRALQLLASQLQTVKQVVPPSALGRIINVPIWLSPPYEGVRPTGEYHPGSAWLKRQGRPSALHQCVEFTNTAIFDREIKRMPVMVLHELAHAYHDQVLGNDNKEIAEVFASAKESGIYNMVQRENGKTERAYAITNPMEYFAELTEALFGRNDFYPFDRAQLQRHDPAAYDVLVRLWKTESVDSADETAHYRVEKPPADLRLKPFYEKYVDASGYPIIASSKVNDFALLEAAYLVDMMLAKRPDIRAAMVASGSRLIVMAHDEFTTDIPEHSHLRPSDYWDARARGLGGSRDEPVCSCGEENLLGFDGDPYSTENILIHEFAHNIHLRGLVNLDPAFDDRLKLAYEQAMKRGLWKGKYASTNHAEYFAEGVQSWFNNNRQPDHDHNHVDTRSELQEYDPGLAAICKEVFGPTQLVYTKPATRISGHLEGYDPEQSPRFQWPARLKQAKSKIRNDTTKRGTNRQKEYKN
;
A
#
# COMPACT_ATOMS: atom_id res chain seq x y z
N MET A 1 45.84 58.80 19.88
CA MET A 1 44.61 58.15 19.35
C MET A 1 45.07 56.85 18.67
N GLY A 2 44.63 55.63 18.99
CA GLY A 2 43.70 55.15 20.03
C GLY A 2 42.79 54.04 19.46
N GLY A 3 42.61 52.86 20.06
CA GLY A 3 43.33 52.26 21.20
C GLY A 3 42.72 50.94 21.70
N VAL A 4 43.52 50.13 22.41
CA VAL A 4 43.14 49.14 23.49
C VAL A 4 42.16 48.02 23.09
N ALA A 5 42.57 46.74 22.87
CA ALA A 5 42.99 45.67 23.83
C ALA A 5 41.82 45.06 24.64
N ALA A 6 41.80 43.81 25.14
CA ALA A 6 42.83 42.82 25.59
C ALA A 6 42.33 41.35 25.37
N THR A 7 43.11 40.30 25.05
CA THR A 7 44.00 39.38 25.85
C THR A 7 43.34 38.69 27.08
N ASN A 8 43.63 37.46 27.56
CA ASN A 8 44.55 36.31 27.27
C ASN A 8 43.75 34.96 27.34
N THR A 9 44.16 33.72 26.99
CA THR A 9 45.42 33.00 26.59
C THR A 9 46.13 32.15 27.69
N PHE A 10 46.47 30.88 27.35
CA PHE A 10 47.13 29.77 28.13
C PHE A 10 46.28 29.06 29.22
N LEU A 11 46.19 27.71 29.45
CA LEU A 11 46.82 26.44 28.97
C LEU A 11 47.90 25.81 29.90
N SER A 12 47.79 24.48 30.18
CA SER A 12 48.76 23.52 30.81
C SER A 12 48.75 23.37 32.36
N LEU A 13 49.13 22.23 33.03
CA LEU A 13 49.36 20.80 32.66
C LEU A 13 49.49 19.89 33.94
N ARG A 14 49.11 18.59 33.85
CA ARG A 14 49.58 17.41 34.67
C ARG A 14 49.14 17.36 36.17
N LEU A 15 49.26 16.25 36.94
CA LEU A 15 50.09 15.02 36.84
C LEU A 15 49.36 13.72 37.32
N ILE A 16 50.02 12.55 37.34
CA ILE A 16 49.44 11.18 37.49
C ILE A 16 50.22 10.33 38.53
N TRP A 17 49.54 9.49 39.35
CA TRP A 17 49.96 8.20 40.02
C TRP A 17 49.02 7.88 41.23
N LYS A 18 48.91 6.68 41.86
CA LYS A 18 48.98 5.24 41.45
C LYS A 18 48.54 4.32 42.65
N ASN A 19 48.28 3.04 42.40
CA ASN A 19 48.31 1.86 43.33
C ASN A 19 47.20 1.59 44.39
N MET A 20 46.39 0.56 44.10
CA MET A 20 46.15 -0.70 44.88
C MET A 20 45.64 -0.76 46.36
N LEU A 21 44.50 -1.46 46.49
CA LEU A 21 44.17 -2.58 47.41
C LEU A 21 43.74 -2.37 48.90
N ASN A 22 42.47 -2.79 49.12
CA ASN A 22 41.96 -3.74 50.14
C ASN A 22 41.25 -3.30 51.46
N ARG A 23 40.09 -3.96 51.66
CA ARG A 23 39.35 -4.33 52.91
C ARG A 23 38.54 -3.30 53.71
N HIS A 24 37.21 -3.43 53.56
CA HIS A 24 36.11 -3.37 54.55
C HIS A 24 36.16 -2.37 55.73
N SER A 25 35.26 -1.38 55.73
CA SER A 25 34.08 -1.31 56.63
C SER A 25 33.20 -0.07 56.34
N LEU A 26 31.90 -0.18 56.61
CA LEU A 26 30.89 0.90 56.59
C LEU A 26 30.89 1.68 57.94
N PRO A 27 30.20 2.84 58.12
CA PRO A 27 29.16 3.46 57.28
C PRO A 27 29.26 5.01 57.06
N VAL A 28 28.19 5.59 56.50
CA VAL A 28 27.72 7.02 56.59
C VAL A 28 28.11 8.01 55.47
N CYS A 29 27.05 8.51 54.81
CA CYS A 29 26.86 9.76 54.05
C CYS A 29 27.68 10.11 52.78
N CYS A 30 26.89 10.41 51.72
CA CYS A 30 27.02 11.55 50.82
C CYS A 30 28.29 11.74 49.97
N ALA A 31 28.27 11.17 48.76
CA ALA A 31 28.79 11.84 47.56
C ALA A 31 27.92 11.47 46.35
N TRP A 32 27.74 12.40 45.40
CA TRP A 32 27.10 12.11 44.11
C TRP A 32 28.05 11.31 43.22
N LEU A 33 27.50 10.37 42.46
CA LEU A 33 28.16 9.78 41.30
C LEU A 33 27.18 9.75 40.14
N PHE A 34 27.59 10.33 39.00
CA PHE A 34 26.90 10.18 37.73
C PHE A 34 27.07 8.74 37.24
N ALA A 35 26.15 7.87 37.62
CA ALA A 35 26.00 6.58 36.95
C ALA A 35 25.44 6.84 35.56
N THR A 36 26.28 6.70 34.53
CA THR A 36 25.84 6.62 33.14
C THR A 36 25.04 5.34 32.95
N GLY A 37 23.73 5.42 33.21
CA GLY A 37 22.82 4.31 32.97
C GLY A 37 22.87 3.91 31.50
N MET A 38 23.18 2.64 31.24
CA MET A 38 22.95 2.06 29.92
C MET A 38 21.45 2.09 29.66
N LEU A 39 21.02 3.00 28.79
CA LEU A 39 19.73 2.89 28.12
C LEU A 39 19.77 1.57 27.36
N ILE A 40 18.96 0.59 27.78
CA ILE A 40 18.62 -0.55 26.94
C ILE A 40 17.78 0.04 25.80
N PRO A 41 18.22 -0.02 24.54
CA PRO A 41 17.41 0.47 23.45
C PRO A 41 16.12 -0.35 23.37
N CYS A 42 14.98 0.33 23.26
CA CYS A 42 13.81 -0.33 22.68
C CYS A 42 14.20 -0.78 21.28
N SER A 43 13.93 -2.04 20.93
CA SER A 43 14.32 -2.55 19.61
C SER A 43 13.43 -1.92 18.55
N ALA A 44 13.96 -0.89 17.90
CA ALA A 44 13.71 -0.76 16.47
C ALA A 44 14.09 -2.08 15.78
N ALA A 45 13.46 -2.40 14.66
CA ALA A 45 14.16 -3.19 13.65
C ALA A 45 15.44 -2.41 13.33
N ASP A 46 16.61 -3.02 13.52
CA ASP A 46 17.87 -2.28 13.58
C ASP A 46 18.10 -1.51 12.27
N ALA A 47 18.79 -0.36 12.34
CA ALA A 47 18.99 0.49 11.17
C ALA A 47 19.75 -0.25 10.04
N GLY A 48 20.52 -1.29 10.41
CA GLY A 48 21.20 -2.19 9.47
C GLY A 48 20.31 -3.25 8.77
N ASP A 49 19.05 -3.45 9.19
CA ASP A 49 18.18 -4.49 8.59
C ASP A 49 17.38 -4.02 7.38
N ARG A 50 17.14 -2.70 7.30
CA ARG A 50 16.45 -2.04 6.18
C ARG A 50 17.44 -1.75 5.04
N PRO A 51 17.15 -2.14 3.80
CA PRO A 51 18.02 -1.87 2.67
C PRO A 51 18.01 -0.40 2.25
N ASN A 52 19.16 0.07 1.80
CA ASN A 52 19.25 1.24 0.93
C ASN A 52 18.76 0.88 -0.48
N ILE A 53 18.25 1.86 -1.22
CA ILE A 53 17.78 1.67 -2.60
C ILE A 53 18.50 2.66 -3.52
N VAL A 54 19.10 2.15 -4.60
CA VAL A 54 19.65 2.92 -5.70
C VAL A 54 19.02 2.42 -6.99
N PHE A 55 18.23 3.26 -7.65
CA PHE A 55 17.67 2.95 -8.96
C PHE A 55 18.31 3.85 -10.02
N CYS A 56 19.19 3.28 -10.83
CA CYS A 56 19.76 3.90 -12.01
C CYS A 56 18.86 3.63 -13.20
N MET A 57 18.25 4.66 -13.79
CA MET A 57 17.41 4.49 -14.98
C MET A 57 17.83 5.45 -16.10
N ALA A 58 18.34 4.85 -17.17
CA ALA A 58 18.66 5.48 -18.44
C ALA A 58 17.41 6.05 -19.13
N ASP A 59 17.62 6.84 -20.17
CA ASP A 59 16.56 7.48 -20.97
C ASP A 59 16.65 6.97 -22.41
N ASP A 60 15.66 6.21 -22.87
CA ASP A 60 15.67 5.46 -24.15
C ASP A 60 16.69 4.29 -24.29
N TRP A 61 17.04 3.58 -23.21
CA TRP A 61 17.89 2.37 -23.30
C TRP A 61 17.09 1.10 -23.62
N SER A 62 17.31 0.53 -24.81
CA SER A 62 16.63 -0.67 -25.33
C SER A 62 17.36 -1.97 -25.00
N TRP A 63 16.59 -3.04 -24.78
CA TRP A 63 17.10 -4.40 -24.98
C TRP A 63 17.40 -4.60 -26.48
N PRO A 64 18.49 -5.30 -26.89
CA PRO A 64 19.41 -6.12 -26.09
C PRO A 64 20.75 -5.43 -25.77
N HIS A 65 20.84 -4.10 -25.81
CA HIS A 65 22.13 -3.39 -25.89
C HIS A 65 22.92 -3.33 -24.56
N ALA A 66 23.35 -4.48 -24.06
CA ALA A 66 24.32 -4.68 -22.98
C ALA A 66 25.18 -5.93 -23.25
N GLY A 67 26.40 -5.98 -22.73
CA GLY A 67 27.33 -7.09 -22.93
C GLY A 67 26.79 -8.42 -22.41
N VAL A 68 26.25 -8.44 -21.18
CA VAL A 68 25.61 -9.63 -20.58
C VAL A 68 24.29 -10.05 -21.28
N LEU A 69 23.71 -9.18 -22.11
CA LEU A 69 22.54 -9.49 -22.95
C LEU A 69 22.92 -9.98 -24.37
N GLY A 70 24.22 -10.06 -24.68
CA GLY A 70 24.73 -10.63 -25.93
C GLY A 70 25.01 -9.63 -27.05
N ASP A 71 24.96 -8.32 -26.81
CA ASP A 71 25.45 -7.32 -27.78
C ASP A 71 26.98 -7.43 -27.92
N PRO A 72 27.52 -7.69 -29.13
CA PRO A 72 28.94 -7.99 -29.33
C PRO A 72 29.82 -6.73 -29.48
N VAL A 73 29.27 -5.52 -29.35
CA VAL A 73 29.96 -4.26 -29.59
C VAL A 73 29.94 -3.33 -28.39
N VAL A 74 28.80 -3.20 -27.71
CA VAL A 74 28.65 -2.31 -26.54
C VAL A 74 29.40 -2.87 -25.34
N LYS A 75 29.98 -1.98 -24.52
CA LYS A 75 30.73 -2.36 -23.31
C LYS A 75 30.05 -1.77 -22.09
N THR A 76 29.30 -2.61 -21.38
CA THR A 76 28.53 -2.24 -20.19
C THR A 76 29.03 -2.94 -18.93
N PRO A 77 30.34 -2.88 -18.61
CA PRO A 77 30.93 -3.68 -17.53
C PRO A 77 30.33 -3.40 -16.14
N ASN A 78 29.69 -2.25 -15.91
CA ASN A 78 29.07 -1.93 -14.63
C ASN A 78 27.62 -2.46 -14.54
N PHE A 79 26.85 -2.44 -15.63
CA PHE A 79 25.60 -3.20 -15.72
C PHE A 79 25.86 -4.70 -15.65
N ASP A 80 26.86 -5.20 -16.39
CA ASP A 80 27.28 -6.60 -16.37
C ASP A 80 27.74 -6.99 -14.96
N ARG A 81 28.40 -6.09 -14.20
CA ARG A 81 28.70 -6.27 -12.77
C ARG A 81 27.43 -6.39 -11.91
N VAL A 82 26.43 -5.53 -12.09
CA VAL A 82 25.15 -5.62 -11.33
C VAL A 82 24.38 -6.92 -11.65
N ALA A 83 24.43 -7.37 -12.91
CA ALA A 83 23.85 -8.65 -13.32
C ALA A 83 24.59 -9.84 -12.69
N ASN A 84 25.92 -9.87 -12.76
CA ASN A 84 26.74 -10.97 -12.23
C ASN A 84 26.76 -11.00 -10.69
N GLU A 85 26.75 -9.85 -10.02
CA GLU A 85 26.62 -9.74 -8.56
C GLU A 85 25.14 -9.75 -8.09
N GLY A 86 24.19 -10.16 -8.96
CA GLY A 86 22.76 -10.16 -8.69
C GLY A 86 21.94 -11.04 -9.65
N VAL A 87 20.85 -10.47 -10.16
CA VAL A 87 19.90 -11.14 -11.06
C VAL A 87 19.72 -10.33 -12.33
N LEU A 88 19.92 -10.98 -13.48
CA LEU A 88 19.58 -10.48 -14.81
C LEU A 88 18.16 -10.89 -15.20
N PHE A 89 17.35 -9.94 -15.68
CA PHE A 89 15.99 -10.17 -16.17
C PHE A 89 15.91 -9.90 -17.69
N PRO A 90 16.25 -10.87 -18.56
CA PRO A 90 16.14 -10.71 -20.02
C PRO A 90 14.72 -10.43 -20.53
N ASN A 91 13.67 -10.75 -19.73
CA ASN A 91 12.27 -10.58 -20.10
C ASN A 91 11.61 -9.44 -19.30
N ALA A 92 12.32 -8.31 -19.17
CA ALA A 92 11.82 -7.08 -18.53
C ALA A 92 11.18 -6.11 -19.53
N PHE A 93 9.99 -5.63 -19.19
CA PHE A 93 9.19 -4.75 -20.05
C PHE A 93 8.69 -3.50 -19.32
N VAL A 94 8.46 -2.43 -20.08
CA VAL A 94 7.84 -1.19 -19.61
C VAL A 94 6.33 -1.21 -19.90
N SER A 95 5.51 -0.65 -19.01
CA SER A 95 4.06 -0.55 -19.28
C SER A 95 3.75 0.30 -20.52
N THR A 96 4.65 1.22 -20.90
CA THR A 96 4.51 2.03 -22.10
C THR A 96 5.86 2.49 -22.65
N PRO A 97 6.07 2.48 -23.99
CA PRO A 97 7.31 2.87 -24.66
C PRO A 97 7.47 4.40 -24.73
N SER A 98 7.27 5.11 -23.62
CA SER A 98 7.20 6.57 -23.56
C SER A 98 7.59 7.11 -22.17
N CYS A 99 8.69 7.86 -22.11
CA CYS A 99 9.37 8.25 -20.87
C CYS A 99 8.46 8.81 -19.76
N THR A 100 7.68 9.87 -19.99
CA THR A 100 6.82 10.46 -18.92
C THR A 100 5.90 9.41 -18.26
N PRO A 101 4.97 8.75 -18.98
CA PRO A 101 4.07 7.79 -18.35
C PRO A 101 4.76 6.50 -17.93
N SER A 102 5.88 6.10 -18.54
CA SER A 102 6.69 4.97 -18.06
C SER A 102 7.29 5.24 -16.68
N ARG A 103 7.97 6.38 -16.49
CA ARG A 103 8.55 6.77 -15.19
C ARG A 103 7.48 6.94 -14.11
N LEU A 104 6.29 7.45 -14.46
CA LEU A 104 5.13 7.49 -13.54
C LEU A 104 4.55 6.11 -13.24
N SER A 105 4.56 5.17 -14.19
CA SER A 105 4.12 3.78 -13.99
C SER A 105 5.01 3.04 -12.99
N VAL A 106 6.32 3.26 -13.05
CA VAL A 106 7.27 2.73 -12.05
C VAL A 106 7.06 3.40 -10.69
N LEU A 107 6.92 4.73 -10.65
CA LEU A 107 6.74 5.50 -9.42
C LEU A 107 5.48 5.10 -8.60
N THR A 108 4.42 4.69 -9.30
CA THR A 108 3.11 4.32 -8.72
C THR A 108 2.86 2.82 -8.62
N GLY A 109 3.74 1.98 -9.18
CA GLY A 109 3.53 0.54 -9.29
C GLY A 109 2.29 0.15 -10.12
N GLN A 110 1.88 0.98 -11.09
CA GLN A 110 0.65 0.79 -11.88
C GLN A 110 0.90 0.87 -13.39
N HIS A 111 0.05 0.21 -14.18
CA HIS A 111 0.05 0.39 -15.63
C HIS A 111 -0.44 1.80 -16.02
N HIS A 112 0.21 2.41 -17.01
CA HIS A 112 -0.01 3.83 -17.38
C HIS A 112 -1.49 4.19 -17.65
N TRP A 113 -2.30 3.29 -18.21
CA TRP A 113 -3.72 3.54 -18.50
C TRP A 113 -4.58 3.75 -17.25
N ARG A 114 -4.10 3.37 -16.06
CA ARG A 114 -4.75 3.67 -14.77
C ARG A 114 -4.44 5.09 -14.25
N LEU A 115 -3.44 5.78 -14.82
CA LEU A 115 -2.89 7.03 -14.28
C LEU A 115 -3.65 8.30 -14.68
N LYS A 116 -4.77 8.18 -15.41
CA LYS A 116 -5.62 9.28 -15.87
C LYS A 116 -4.75 10.32 -16.61
N GLU A 117 -4.67 11.57 -16.15
CA GLU A 117 -3.86 12.62 -16.77
C GLU A 117 -2.32 12.37 -16.75
N GLY A 118 -1.87 11.30 -16.09
CA GLY A 118 -0.48 10.80 -16.14
C GLY A 118 -0.19 9.72 -17.20
N ASP A 119 -1.16 9.34 -18.04
CA ASP A 119 -1.05 8.22 -19.00
C ASP A 119 -0.20 8.49 -20.26
N SER A 120 0.18 9.75 -20.50
CA SER A 120 0.71 10.24 -21.78
C SER A 120 1.96 11.13 -21.62
N LEU A 121 2.69 11.35 -22.72
CA LEU A 121 3.87 12.23 -22.74
C LEU A 121 3.52 13.66 -22.27
N GLY A 122 4.26 14.17 -21.28
CA GLY A 122 3.97 15.45 -20.63
C GLY A 122 2.81 15.43 -19.63
N GLY A 123 2.16 14.27 -19.43
CA GLY A 123 1.11 14.07 -18.43
C GLY A 123 1.60 14.34 -17.00
N SER A 124 0.66 14.63 -16.09
CA SER A 124 0.94 14.96 -14.69
C SER A 124 0.23 13.99 -13.76
N LEU A 125 0.98 13.41 -12.82
CA LEU A 125 0.42 12.52 -11.80
C LEU A 125 -0.46 13.32 -10.82
N ARG A 126 -1.63 12.77 -10.50
CA ARG A 126 -2.60 13.34 -9.55
C ARG A 126 -2.20 13.10 -8.10
N GLU A 127 -2.80 13.84 -7.17
CA GLU A 127 -2.57 13.69 -5.73
C GLU A 127 -3.19 12.39 -5.15
N ASP A 128 -4.23 11.83 -5.76
CA ASP A 128 -4.92 10.61 -5.31
C ASP A 128 -4.09 9.30 -5.40
N TYR A 129 -2.92 9.32 -6.06
CA TYR A 129 -2.08 8.14 -6.21
C TYR A 129 -1.06 7.95 -5.08
N ASP A 130 -0.96 6.73 -4.58
CA ASP A 130 0.18 6.30 -3.77
C ASP A 130 1.45 6.16 -4.62
N VAL A 131 2.60 6.43 -3.99
CA VAL A 131 3.90 6.55 -4.65
C VAL A 131 4.97 5.99 -3.72
N TYR A 132 5.79 5.05 -4.22
CA TYR A 132 6.68 4.25 -3.37
C TYR A 132 7.74 5.10 -2.66
N THR A 133 8.31 6.11 -3.33
CA THR A 133 9.29 7.04 -2.76
C THR A 133 8.69 7.84 -1.60
N GLU A 134 7.50 8.40 -1.76
CA GLU A 134 6.81 9.16 -0.71
C GLU A 134 6.40 8.27 0.47
N MET A 135 6.11 6.99 0.23
CA MET A 135 5.87 5.99 1.29
C MET A 135 7.16 5.69 2.07
N LEU A 136 8.28 5.45 1.38
CA LEU A 136 9.61 5.31 2.01
C LEU A 136 10.00 6.57 2.81
N GLN A 137 9.74 7.76 2.29
CA GLN A 137 10.02 9.02 3.00
C GLN A 137 9.23 9.13 4.31
N LYS A 138 7.95 8.74 4.29
CA LYS A 138 7.08 8.69 5.48
C LYS A 138 7.55 7.66 6.51
N SER A 139 8.26 6.61 6.09
CA SER A 139 8.84 5.59 6.98
C SER A 139 10.28 5.89 7.45
N GLY A 140 10.82 7.07 7.10
CA GLY A 140 12.12 7.56 7.55
C GLY A 140 13.26 7.51 6.53
N TYR A 141 13.00 7.17 5.26
CA TYR A 141 14.06 7.14 4.24
C TYR A 141 14.47 8.56 3.79
N HIS A 142 15.78 8.77 3.65
CA HIS A 142 16.31 9.95 2.97
C HIS A 142 16.11 9.82 1.45
N LEU A 143 15.29 10.70 0.85
CA LEU A 143 15.03 10.70 -0.59
C LEU A 143 15.95 11.66 -1.35
N GLY A 144 16.43 11.22 -2.51
CA GLY A 144 17.13 12.10 -3.44
C GLY A 144 17.17 11.58 -4.86
N ARG A 145 17.48 12.48 -5.78
CA ARG A 145 17.62 12.15 -7.20
C ARG A 145 18.65 12.97 -7.93
N PHE A 146 19.19 12.40 -9.00
CA PHE A 146 19.91 13.09 -10.06
C PHE A 146 19.03 13.27 -11.30
N GLY A 147 19.50 14.04 -12.28
CA GLY A 147 19.00 14.11 -13.66
C GLY A 147 17.47 14.18 -13.83
N LYS A 148 16.89 13.17 -14.48
CA LYS A 148 15.49 13.08 -14.94
C LYS A 148 14.62 12.23 -13.99
N GLY A 149 13.78 12.91 -13.19
CA GLY A 149 12.63 12.30 -12.51
C GLY A 149 11.54 12.02 -13.53
N VAL A 150 10.73 13.03 -13.85
CA VAL A 150 9.80 13.01 -14.98
C VAL A 150 9.91 14.31 -15.78
N TRP A 151 9.84 14.22 -17.12
CA TRP A 151 9.86 15.35 -18.05
C TRP A 151 9.25 14.89 -19.40
N PRO A 152 8.49 15.72 -20.15
CA PRO A 152 8.18 17.14 -19.92
C PRO A 152 6.91 17.39 -19.07
N SER A 153 6.68 16.60 -18.01
CA SER A 153 5.60 16.86 -17.06
C SER A 153 5.75 18.22 -16.37
N GLU A 154 4.66 18.96 -16.24
CA GLU A 154 4.61 20.23 -15.49
C GLU A 154 4.23 20.04 -14.00
N HIS A 155 4.03 18.79 -13.54
CA HIS A 155 3.61 18.49 -12.16
C HIS A 155 2.32 19.24 -11.74
N THR A 156 1.36 19.38 -12.66
CA THR A 156 0.22 20.31 -12.54
C THR A 156 -0.68 20.03 -11.32
N PHE A 157 -0.83 18.76 -10.93
CA PHE A 157 -1.69 18.34 -9.82
C PHE A 157 -0.91 18.16 -8.51
N ARG A 158 0.12 17.31 -8.49
CA ARG A 158 1.08 17.19 -7.38
C ARG A 158 2.12 18.31 -7.46
N LYS A 159 1.99 19.37 -6.65
CA LYS A 159 2.91 20.53 -6.64
C LYS A 159 4.32 20.24 -6.05
N ARG A 160 4.85 19.05 -6.28
CA ARG A 160 6.14 18.55 -5.78
C ARG A 160 6.76 17.56 -6.78
N ASP A 161 8.07 17.39 -6.70
CA ASP A 161 8.77 16.34 -7.42
C ASP A 161 8.78 15.06 -6.58
N SER A 162 7.84 14.16 -6.87
CA SER A 162 7.69 12.88 -6.16
C SER A 162 8.88 11.91 -6.33
N PHE A 163 9.85 12.19 -7.22
CA PHE A 163 11.09 11.40 -7.31
C PHE A 163 12.14 11.81 -6.26
N GLY A 164 11.84 12.79 -5.39
CA GLY A 164 12.71 13.24 -4.29
C GLY A 164 13.47 14.53 -4.59
N GLN A 165 14.23 15.02 -3.60
CA GLN A 165 15.02 16.24 -3.74
C GLN A 165 16.09 16.09 -4.82
N ARG A 166 16.25 17.10 -5.69
CA ARG A 166 17.25 17.06 -6.77
C ARG A 166 18.63 17.51 -6.27
N TYR A 167 19.62 16.61 -6.40
CA TYR A 167 21.02 16.83 -6.07
C TYR A 167 21.89 16.98 -7.33
N ARG A 168 23.10 17.52 -7.18
CA ARG A 168 24.07 17.66 -8.29
C ARG A 168 24.92 16.41 -8.54
N SER A 169 25.10 15.57 -7.52
CA SER A 169 25.73 14.24 -7.64
C SER A 169 25.32 13.36 -6.46
N PHE A 170 25.66 12.08 -6.52
CA PHE A 170 25.52 11.16 -5.38
C PHE A 170 26.34 11.61 -4.17
N ASP A 171 27.54 12.18 -4.39
CA ASP A 171 28.42 12.69 -3.33
C ASP A 171 27.87 13.92 -2.60
N GLN A 172 26.90 14.64 -3.17
CA GLN A 172 26.19 15.71 -2.47
C GLN A 172 25.08 15.10 -1.59
N PHE A 173 24.27 14.22 -2.19
CA PHE A 173 23.19 13.50 -1.51
C PHE A 173 23.69 12.76 -0.25
N MET A 174 24.80 12.03 -0.36
CA MET A 174 25.41 11.30 0.76
C MET A 174 26.02 12.19 1.86
N LYS A 175 26.14 13.51 1.63
CA LYS A 175 26.56 14.50 2.66
C LYS A 175 25.39 15.20 3.33
N ASP A 176 24.27 15.31 2.64
CA ASP A 176 23.05 15.93 3.14
C ASP A 176 22.16 14.90 3.90
N ARG A 177 22.40 13.59 3.69
CA ARG A 177 21.91 12.45 4.49
C ARG A 177 22.53 12.43 5.90
N LYS A 178 21.79 11.97 6.91
CA LYS A 178 22.36 11.66 8.23
C LYS A 178 23.21 10.39 8.21
N ALA A 179 23.98 10.15 9.27
CA ALA A 179 24.55 8.83 9.54
C ALA A 179 23.43 7.82 9.79
N ASP A 180 23.63 6.58 9.31
CA ASP A 180 22.78 5.40 9.55
C ASP A 180 21.29 5.54 9.16
N GLU A 181 20.95 6.61 8.43
CA GLU A 181 19.62 6.87 7.86
C GLU A 181 19.47 6.11 6.53
N PRO A 182 18.52 5.16 6.40
CA PRO A 182 18.33 4.41 5.17
C PRO A 182 17.89 5.37 4.05
N PHE A 183 18.26 5.09 2.80
CA PHE A 183 18.03 6.04 1.71
C PHE A 183 17.47 5.42 0.44
N CYS A 184 16.79 6.24 -0.36
CA CYS A 184 16.34 5.88 -1.71
C CYS A 184 16.82 6.95 -2.71
N TYR A 185 17.70 6.55 -3.62
CA TYR A 185 18.31 7.42 -4.62
C TYR A 185 17.88 7.06 -6.04
N TRP A 186 17.31 8.03 -6.75
CA TRP A 186 16.93 7.91 -8.16
C TRP A 186 17.99 8.55 -9.06
N HIS A 187 18.84 7.73 -9.68
CA HIS A 187 19.80 8.18 -10.70
C HIS A 187 19.14 8.12 -12.09
N GLY A 188 18.31 9.11 -12.39
CA GLY A 188 17.69 9.27 -13.70
C GLY A 188 18.67 9.86 -14.70
N GLY A 189 19.37 9.02 -15.47
CA GLY A 189 20.32 9.46 -16.50
C GLY A 189 19.64 10.28 -17.60
N SER A 190 20.42 11.09 -18.32
CA SER A 190 20.00 11.69 -19.60
C SER A 190 20.23 10.77 -20.79
N ASP A 191 21.10 9.79 -20.63
CA ASP A 191 21.59 8.97 -21.72
C ASP A 191 20.85 7.63 -21.76
N PRO A 192 20.69 6.99 -22.93
CA PRO A 192 21.08 7.42 -24.27
C PRO A 192 20.01 8.26 -25.03
N HIS A 193 19.30 9.20 -24.38
CA HIS A 193 18.34 10.08 -25.09
C HIS A 193 19.09 11.05 -26.00
N ARG A 194 18.49 11.38 -27.15
CA ARG A 194 19.05 12.32 -28.13
C ARG A 194 19.05 13.77 -27.61
N PRO A 195 19.90 14.69 -28.12
CA PRO A 195 20.83 14.56 -29.25
C PRO A 195 22.14 13.81 -28.97
N TYR A 196 22.79 13.35 -30.03
CA TYR A 196 24.16 12.81 -30.00
C TYR A 196 25.12 13.74 -30.75
N GLU A 197 26.42 13.70 -30.42
CA GLU A 197 27.45 14.30 -31.27
C GLU A 197 27.68 13.39 -32.50
N LEU A 198 27.45 13.92 -33.70
CA LEU A 198 27.52 13.12 -34.92
C LEU A 198 28.90 12.43 -35.11
N GLY A 199 28.89 11.11 -35.22
CA GLY A 199 30.06 10.25 -35.40
C GLY A 199 30.88 10.00 -34.12
N ILE A 200 30.37 10.33 -32.93
CA ILE A 200 31.04 10.05 -31.64
C ILE A 200 31.30 8.57 -31.38
N GLY A 201 30.46 7.66 -31.88
CA GLY A 201 30.71 6.23 -31.83
C GLY A 201 31.99 5.85 -32.58
N LYS A 202 32.13 6.33 -33.82
CA LYS A 202 33.33 6.12 -34.65
C LYS A 202 34.58 6.77 -34.01
N LYS A 203 34.43 7.96 -33.39
CA LYS A 203 35.51 8.67 -32.69
C LYS A 203 35.96 7.97 -31.40
N SER A 204 35.04 7.35 -30.66
CA SER A 204 35.33 6.58 -29.43
C SER A 204 35.87 5.17 -29.68
N GLY A 205 36.01 4.77 -30.96
CA GLY A 205 36.61 3.49 -31.37
C GLY A 205 35.61 2.35 -31.54
N ILE A 206 34.30 2.64 -31.65
CA ILE A 206 33.29 1.64 -31.98
C ILE A 206 33.44 1.22 -33.45
N ASP A 207 33.64 -0.08 -33.67
CA ASP A 207 33.79 -0.66 -35.00
C ASP A 207 32.43 -0.81 -35.69
N LEU A 208 32.14 0.13 -36.60
CA LEU A 208 30.89 0.17 -37.35
C LEU A 208 30.57 -1.14 -38.08
N THR A 209 31.57 -1.94 -38.45
CA THR A 209 31.36 -3.19 -39.21
C THR A 209 30.82 -4.33 -38.36
N LYS A 210 30.98 -4.27 -37.03
CA LYS A 210 30.56 -5.31 -36.09
C LYS A 210 29.18 -5.08 -35.50
N ILE A 211 28.60 -3.88 -35.65
CA ILE A 211 27.31 -3.52 -35.09
C ILE A 211 26.20 -4.40 -35.68
N PRO A 212 25.41 -5.12 -34.86
CA PRO A 212 24.16 -5.71 -35.31
C PRO A 212 23.13 -4.59 -35.49
N ILE A 213 22.64 -4.40 -36.71
CA ILE A 213 21.62 -3.40 -37.00
C ILE A 213 20.24 -4.03 -36.78
N PRO A 214 19.34 -3.43 -35.97
CA PRO A 214 17.99 -3.92 -35.78
C PRO A 214 17.31 -4.15 -37.13
N ALA A 215 16.72 -5.32 -37.37
CA ALA A 215 16.27 -5.73 -38.71
C ALA A 215 15.10 -4.90 -39.27
N CYS A 216 14.52 -4.00 -38.46
CA CYS A 216 13.58 -2.96 -38.89
C CYS A 216 14.23 -1.72 -39.53
N LEU A 217 15.57 -1.65 -39.61
CA LEU A 217 16.34 -0.54 -40.17
C LEU A 217 17.25 -1.00 -41.33
N PRO A 218 17.51 -0.16 -42.35
CA PRO A 218 18.35 -0.52 -43.48
C PRO A 218 19.83 -0.52 -43.08
N ASP A 219 20.55 -1.60 -43.37
CA ASP A 219 22.00 -1.67 -43.15
C ASP A 219 22.76 -0.78 -44.16
N ASN A 220 23.39 0.29 -43.66
CA ASN A 220 24.29 1.19 -44.39
C ASN A 220 25.10 2.08 -43.41
N GLU A 221 26.11 2.83 -43.90
CA GLU A 221 26.99 3.64 -43.04
C GLU A 221 26.25 4.73 -42.23
N VAL A 222 25.17 5.32 -42.74
CA VAL A 222 24.41 6.35 -41.99
C VAL A 222 23.73 5.74 -40.76
N VAL A 223 23.12 4.57 -40.91
CA VAL A 223 22.44 3.87 -39.81
C VAL A 223 23.45 3.22 -38.86
N ARG A 224 24.53 2.61 -39.38
CA ARG A 224 25.66 2.12 -38.55
C ARG A 224 26.29 3.24 -37.74
N GLY A 225 26.45 4.44 -38.30
CA GLY A 225 26.94 5.62 -37.57
C GLY A 225 26.00 6.08 -36.46
N ASP A 226 24.71 6.26 -36.77
CA ASP A 226 23.68 6.70 -35.82
C ASP A 226 23.51 5.70 -34.65
N VAL A 227 23.57 4.39 -34.94
CA VAL A 227 23.58 3.33 -33.90
C VAL A 227 24.90 3.31 -33.12
N ALA A 228 26.06 3.55 -33.74
CA ALA A 228 27.32 3.67 -32.99
C ALA A 228 27.32 4.86 -32.02
N ASP A 229 26.75 5.98 -32.44
CA ASP A 229 26.58 7.17 -31.60
C ASP A 229 25.67 6.84 -30.40
N TYR A 230 24.55 6.14 -30.62
CA TYR A 230 23.69 5.60 -29.56
C TYR A 230 24.43 4.67 -28.58
N LEU A 231 25.18 3.68 -29.09
CA LEU A 231 25.94 2.74 -28.26
C LEU A 231 27.02 3.45 -27.43
N TRP A 232 27.60 4.54 -27.93
CA TRP A 232 28.52 5.35 -27.11
C TRP A 232 27.81 5.98 -25.90
N GLU A 233 26.60 6.52 -26.07
CA GLU A 233 25.86 7.11 -24.94
C GLU A 233 25.39 6.04 -23.93
N VAL A 234 25.08 4.81 -24.37
CA VAL A 234 24.85 3.66 -23.47
C VAL A 234 26.10 3.38 -22.63
N GLN A 235 27.29 3.34 -23.25
CA GLN A 235 28.55 3.21 -22.52
C GLN A 235 28.86 4.42 -21.62
N ARG A 236 28.25 5.59 -21.86
CA ARG A 236 28.37 6.78 -20.98
C ARG A 236 27.53 6.61 -19.72
N PHE A 237 26.28 6.18 -19.85
CA PHE A 237 25.43 5.83 -18.70
C PHE A 237 26.05 4.74 -17.82
N ASP A 238 26.61 3.67 -18.43
CA ASP A 238 27.27 2.59 -17.69
C ASP A 238 28.40 3.09 -16.77
N ARG A 239 29.14 4.14 -17.17
CA ARG A 239 30.17 4.73 -16.31
C ARG A 239 29.58 5.48 -15.11
N GLU A 240 28.42 6.12 -15.26
CA GLU A 240 27.72 6.75 -14.13
C GLU A 240 27.27 5.70 -13.11
N VAL A 241 26.78 4.54 -13.58
CA VAL A 241 26.48 3.37 -12.72
C VAL A 241 27.76 2.90 -12.00
N GLY A 242 28.88 2.81 -12.72
CA GLY A 242 30.18 2.46 -12.16
C GLY A 242 30.68 3.41 -11.07
N GLU A 243 30.51 4.73 -11.26
CA GLU A 243 30.83 5.72 -10.23
C GLU A 243 30.00 5.55 -8.97
N ILE A 244 28.70 5.25 -9.09
CA ILE A 244 27.82 5.05 -7.93
C ILE A 244 28.19 3.75 -7.21
N LEU A 245 28.43 2.65 -7.93
CA LEU A 245 28.92 1.39 -7.35
C LEU A 245 30.22 1.60 -6.56
N GLN A 246 31.21 2.27 -7.14
CA GLN A 246 32.49 2.57 -6.47
C GLN A 246 32.31 3.43 -5.21
N LYS A 247 31.37 4.39 -5.22
CA LYS A 247 31.08 5.24 -4.06
C LYS A 247 30.41 4.46 -2.94
N LEU A 248 29.43 3.61 -3.26
CA LEU A 248 28.79 2.67 -2.32
C LEU A 248 29.79 1.67 -1.73
N GLU A 249 30.75 1.20 -2.53
CA GLU A 249 31.81 0.28 -2.13
C GLU A 249 32.80 0.96 -1.16
N ALA A 250 33.21 2.19 -1.47
CA ALA A 250 34.14 2.98 -0.66
C ALA A 250 33.58 3.39 0.71
N ILE A 251 32.25 3.48 0.87
CA ILE A 251 31.58 3.74 2.17
C ILE A 251 31.12 2.44 2.88
N GLY A 252 31.27 1.27 2.25
CA GLY A 252 30.88 -0.03 2.81
C GLY A 252 29.39 -0.40 2.71
N GLU A 253 28.51 0.53 2.29
CA GLU A 253 27.06 0.32 2.27
C GLU A 253 26.55 -0.55 1.09
N LEU A 254 27.40 -0.83 0.10
CA LEU A 254 27.03 -1.53 -1.15
C LEU A 254 26.36 -2.91 -0.93
N GLN A 255 26.69 -3.62 0.16
CA GLN A 255 26.06 -4.92 0.45
C GLN A 255 24.61 -4.77 0.91
N ASN A 256 24.30 -3.73 1.69
CA ASN A 256 22.93 -3.43 2.13
C ASN A 256 22.14 -2.59 1.09
N THR A 257 22.73 -2.30 -0.07
CA THR A 257 22.06 -1.51 -1.12
C THR A 257 21.42 -2.43 -2.16
N ILE A 258 20.11 -2.30 -2.35
CA ILE A 258 19.41 -2.77 -3.54
C ILE A 258 19.80 -1.84 -4.69
N VAL A 259 20.64 -2.31 -5.61
CA VAL A 259 21.01 -1.59 -6.82
C VAL A 259 20.22 -2.14 -7.99
N VAL A 260 19.40 -1.30 -8.62
CA VAL A 260 18.64 -1.59 -9.84
C VAL A 260 19.18 -0.76 -10.98
N VAL A 261 19.35 -1.36 -12.15
CA VAL A 261 19.76 -0.66 -13.38
C VAL A 261 18.81 -1.03 -14.53
N SER A 262 18.24 -0.03 -15.21
CA SER A 262 17.32 -0.24 -16.34
C SER A 262 17.27 0.93 -17.33
N GLY A 263 16.53 0.78 -18.43
CA GLY A 263 16.03 1.87 -19.28
C GLY A 263 14.55 2.15 -19.03
N ASP A 264 14.02 3.32 -19.44
CA ASP A 264 12.61 3.67 -19.25
C ASP A 264 11.71 3.42 -20.49
N ASN A 265 12.30 3.26 -21.67
CA ASN A 265 11.70 2.71 -22.90
C ASN A 265 12.81 2.34 -23.91
N GLY A 266 12.43 1.68 -25.01
CA GLY A 266 13.34 1.35 -26.11
C GLY A 266 13.94 2.56 -26.85
N MET A 267 14.84 2.27 -27.81
CA MET A 267 15.76 3.25 -28.41
C MET A 267 15.08 4.31 -29.30
N PRO A 268 15.62 5.55 -29.42
CA PRO A 268 14.99 6.65 -30.14
C PRO A 268 15.27 6.57 -31.65
N PHE A 269 14.76 5.51 -32.27
CA PHE A 269 14.92 5.14 -33.68
C PHE A 269 13.57 4.77 -34.30
N PRO A 270 13.46 4.76 -35.64
CA PRO A 270 12.25 4.29 -36.31
C PRO A 270 11.84 2.89 -35.86
N ARG A 271 10.53 2.70 -35.63
CA ARG A 271 9.94 1.42 -35.17
C ARG A 271 10.46 0.89 -33.82
N CYS A 272 11.02 1.75 -32.97
CA CYS A 272 11.57 1.41 -31.66
C CYS A 272 10.75 2.11 -30.54
N LYS A 273 11.28 3.16 -29.89
CA LYS A 273 10.55 4.10 -29.01
C LYS A 273 9.18 4.49 -29.57
N ALA A 274 8.21 4.69 -28.69
CA ALA A 274 6.80 4.94 -29.01
C ALA A 274 6.11 3.83 -29.85
N THR A 275 6.61 2.58 -29.85
CA THR A 275 5.94 1.41 -30.45
C THR A 275 5.89 0.20 -29.51
N LEU A 276 5.00 -0.76 -29.79
CA LEU A 276 4.74 -1.92 -28.92
C LEU A 276 5.50 -3.21 -29.30
N TYR A 277 6.51 -3.08 -30.15
CA TYR A 277 7.47 -4.14 -30.47
C TYR A 277 8.54 -4.21 -29.36
N ASP A 278 9.28 -5.33 -29.24
CA ASP A 278 10.31 -5.49 -28.18
C ASP A 278 11.32 -4.33 -28.18
N GLN A 279 11.71 -3.81 -29.35
CA GLN A 279 12.60 -2.64 -29.49
C GLN A 279 12.01 -1.30 -29.02
N GLY A 280 10.75 -1.28 -28.56
CA GLY A 280 10.12 -0.15 -27.90
C GLY A 280 9.77 -0.43 -26.43
N THR A 281 9.38 -1.67 -26.10
CA THR A 281 8.81 -2.04 -24.78
C THR A 281 9.74 -2.88 -23.91
N ARG A 282 10.78 -3.50 -24.45
CA ARG A 282 11.71 -4.37 -23.72
C ARG A 282 12.98 -3.61 -23.37
N VAL A 283 13.40 -3.72 -22.12
CA VAL A 283 14.51 -2.95 -21.55
C VAL A 283 15.53 -3.89 -20.90
N PRO A 284 16.82 -3.49 -20.80
CA PRO A 284 17.72 -4.16 -19.88
C PRO A 284 17.21 -3.97 -18.44
N LEU A 285 17.31 -5.01 -17.62
CA LEU A 285 17.07 -4.93 -16.18
C LEU A 285 18.01 -5.87 -15.44
N ALA A 286 18.77 -5.30 -14.50
CA ALA A 286 19.58 -6.04 -13.54
C ALA A 286 19.29 -5.53 -12.13
N VAL A 287 19.21 -6.44 -11.16
CA VAL A 287 18.92 -6.15 -9.74
C VAL A 287 19.91 -6.89 -8.85
N ARG A 288 20.59 -6.16 -7.97
CA ARG A 288 21.54 -6.67 -6.97
C ARG A 288 21.08 -6.27 -5.57
N TRP A 289 21.31 -7.14 -4.58
CA TRP A 289 21.31 -6.76 -3.15
C TRP A 289 22.22 -7.72 -2.38
N GLY A 290 23.50 -7.37 -2.22
CA GLY A 290 24.55 -8.33 -1.85
C GLY A 290 24.36 -9.04 -0.51
N ALA A 291 23.59 -8.45 0.41
CA ALA A 291 23.28 -9.05 1.71
C ALA A 291 22.16 -10.13 1.67
N LYS A 292 21.20 -10.05 0.74
CA LYS A 292 19.99 -10.93 0.75
C LYS A 292 19.61 -11.52 -0.63
N VAL A 293 20.39 -11.26 -1.70
CA VAL A 293 20.15 -11.75 -3.07
C VAL A 293 21.42 -12.42 -3.62
N LYS A 294 21.31 -13.70 -3.98
CA LYS A 294 22.39 -14.46 -4.62
C LYS A 294 22.62 -14.03 -6.06
N GLY A 295 23.88 -13.77 -6.38
CA GLY A 295 24.39 -13.41 -7.70
C GLY A 295 24.45 -14.56 -8.72
N GLU A 296 24.99 -14.25 -9.89
CA GLU A 296 25.18 -15.15 -11.04
C GLU A 296 23.86 -15.78 -11.58
N ARG A 297 22.72 -15.11 -11.39
CA ARG A 297 21.41 -15.63 -11.81
C ARG A 297 20.83 -14.88 -13.00
N THR A 298 20.15 -15.64 -13.86
CA THR A 298 19.33 -15.12 -14.95
C THR A 298 17.92 -15.67 -14.79
N VAL A 299 16.92 -14.79 -14.67
CA VAL A 299 15.51 -15.16 -14.47
C VAL A 299 14.71 -14.83 -15.72
N THR A 300 14.07 -15.84 -16.30
CA THR A 300 13.33 -15.76 -17.57
C THR A 300 11.84 -15.46 -17.40
N ASP A 301 11.38 -15.24 -16.17
CA ASP A 301 10.03 -14.76 -15.87
C ASP A 301 9.73 -13.43 -16.58
N PHE A 302 8.49 -13.24 -17.03
CA PHE A 302 8.06 -11.95 -17.56
C PHE A 302 7.82 -10.96 -16.42
N VAL A 303 8.55 -9.83 -16.44
CA VAL A 303 8.50 -8.80 -15.40
C VAL A 303 8.20 -7.43 -16.00
N SER A 304 7.48 -6.60 -15.24
CA SER A 304 7.16 -5.22 -15.59
C SER A 304 8.00 -4.28 -14.72
N LEU A 305 8.45 -3.12 -15.21
CA LEU A 305 9.06 -2.13 -14.32
C LEU A 305 8.08 -1.60 -13.26
N CYS A 306 6.76 -1.76 -13.45
CA CYS A 306 5.75 -1.52 -12.41
C CYS A 306 5.94 -2.41 -11.17
N ASP A 307 6.62 -3.54 -11.30
CA ASP A 307 6.89 -4.49 -10.22
C ASP A 307 7.94 -3.96 -9.21
N LEU A 308 8.74 -2.96 -9.60
CA LEU A 308 9.80 -2.41 -8.76
C LEU A 308 9.28 -1.66 -7.53
N ALA A 309 8.24 -0.82 -7.67
CA ALA A 309 7.63 -0.10 -6.55
C ALA A 309 7.16 -1.01 -5.39
N PRO A 310 6.33 -2.04 -5.61
CA PRO A 310 5.95 -2.96 -4.54
C PRO A 310 7.13 -3.80 -4.03
N THR A 311 8.12 -4.11 -4.88
CA THR A 311 9.37 -4.77 -4.44
C THR A 311 10.13 -3.91 -3.43
N PHE A 312 10.30 -2.62 -3.71
CA PHE A 312 11.01 -1.68 -2.84
C PHE A 312 10.31 -1.49 -1.48
N LEU A 313 8.97 -1.44 -1.47
CA LEU A 313 8.20 -1.35 -0.22
C LEU A 313 8.32 -2.63 0.61
N GLN A 314 8.10 -3.81 0.00
CA GLN A 314 8.20 -5.08 0.70
C GLN A 314 9.62 -5.32 1.24
N ALA A 315 10.67 -5.01 0.46
CA ALA A 315 12.06 -5.13 0.89
C ALA A 315 12.44 -4.16 2.02
N ALA A 316 11.77 -3.00 2.12
CA ALA A 316 11.91 -2.04 3.21
C ALA A 316 11.12 -2.41 4.48
N GLY A 317 10.35 -3.51 4.46
CA GLY A 317 9.47 -3.91 5.56
C GLY A 317 8.21 -3.03 5.67
N LEU A 318 7.66 -2.60 4.54
CA LEU A 318 6.47 -1.73 4.46
C LEU A 318 5.31 -2.41 3.71
N ASP A 319 4.08 -2.09 4.11
CA ASP A 319 2.89 -2.44 3.36
C ASP A 319 2.92 -1.90 1.93
N VAL A 320 2.60 -2.77 0.98
CA VAL A 320 2.35 -2.38 -0.41
C VAL A 320 0.97 -1.74 -0.51
N SER A 321 0.86 -0.55 -1.11
CA SER A 321 -0.44 0.08 -1.35
C SER A 321 -1.30 -0.77 -2.28
N THR A 322 -2.57 -0.95 -1.92
CA THR A 322 -3.58 -1.67 -2.70
C THR A 322 -3.88 -1.01 -4.05
N GLN A 323 -3.42 0.23 -4.29
CA GLN A 323 -3.48 0.86 -5.61
C GLN A 323 -2.53 0.20 -6.62
N MET A 324 -1.41 -0.37 -6.15
CA MET A 324 -0.36 -0.93 -7.01
C MET A 324 -0.83 -2.22 -7.69
N THR A 325 -0.60 -2.33 -9.01
CA THR A 325 -0.91 -3.54 -9.80
C THR A 325 0.34 -4.33 -10.18
N GLY A 326 1.53 -3.76 -10.00
CA GLY A 326 2.79 -4.50 -10.10
C GLY A 326 2.84 -5.63 -9.09
N ARG A 327 3.44 -6.76 -9.49
CA ARG A 327 3.67 -7.92 -8.62
C ARG A 327 5.10 -7.81 -8.09
N SER A 328 5.29 -7.72 -6.77
CA SER A 328 6.63 -7.74 -6.16
C SER A 328 7.51 -8.85 -6.73
N LEU A 329 8.80 -8.53 -6.91
CA LEU A 329 9.87 -9.44 -7.31
C LEU A 329 10.63 -10.02 -6.11
N LEU A 330 10.29 -9.63 -4.87
CA LEU A 330 11.12 -9.95 -3.69
C LEU A 330 11.36 -11.46 -3.54
N SER A 331 10.34 -12.29 -3.68
CA SER A 331 10.45 -13.76 -3.61
C SER A 331 11.31 -14.35 -4.75
N ILE A 332 11.28 -13.75 -5.94
CA ILE A 332 12.13 -14.14 -7.09
C ILE A 332 13.59 -13.74 -6.84
N LEU A 333 13.80 -12.58 -6.23
CA LEU A 333 15.11 -12.06 -5.83
C LEU A 333 15.71 -12.86 -4.66
N GLN A 334 14.90 -13.32 -3.71
CA GLN A 334 15.35 -14.15 -2.57
C GLN A 334 15.43 -15.65 -2.89
N SER A 335 14.76 -16.11 -3.95
CA SER A 335 14.90 -17.48 -4.45
C SER A 335 16.34 -17.79 -4.87
N ASP A 336 16.73 -19.06 -4.76
CA ASP A 336 18.02 -19.58 -5.19
C ASP A 336 18.04 -19.98 -6.69
N GLN A 337 16.87 -19.93 -7.35
CA GLN A 337 16.62 -20.45 -8.69
C GLN A 337 16.94 -19.46 -9.83
N SER A 338 17.23 -20.04 -10.99
CA SER A 338 17.45 -19.36 -12.28
C SER A 338 16.59 -20.03 -13.36
N GLY A 339 16.38 -19.36 -14.50
CA GLY A 339 15.35 -19.73 -15.47
C GLY A 339 13.99 -19.21 -15.00
N THR A 340 12.94 -20.01 -15.15
CA THR A 340 11.60 -19.65 -14.64
C THR A 340 11.53 -19.92 -13.14
N VAL A 341 11.11 -18.92 -12.35
CA VAL A 341 10.95 -19.01 -10.90
C VAL A 341 9.46 -18.95 -10.53
N ASP A 342 8.77 -17.90 -10.98
CA ASP A 342 7.32 -17.75 -10.88
C ASP A 342 6.67 -18.22 -12.20
N ALA A 343 6.27 -19.49 -12.24
CA ALA A 343 5.68 -20.12 -13.42
C ALA A 343 4.36 -19.48 -13.91
N THR A 344 3.77 -18.54 -13.15
CA THR A 344 2.59 -17.77 -13.62
C THR A 344 2.98 -16.56 -14.47
N ARG A 345 4.23 -16.07 -14.40
CA ARG A 345 4.76 -14.94 -15.17
C ARG A 345 5.08 -15.31 -16.62
N THR A 346 4.03 -15.71 -17.35
CA THR A 346 4.10 -16.20 -18.74
C THR A 346 3.95 -15.11 -19.80
N PHE A 347 3.64 -13.87 -19.42
CA PHE A 347 3.45 -12.76 -20.34
C PHE A 347 3.74 -11.39 -19.74
N ALA A 348 3.97 -10.40 -20.61
CA ALA A 348 4.00 -8.98 -20.27
C ALA A 348 2.91 -8.20 -21.02
N LEU A 349 2.48 -7.08 -20.43
CA LEU A 349 1.49 -6.15 -20.97
C LEU A 349 2.12 -4.76 -21.19
N ALA A 350 1.93 -4.19 -22.38
CA ALA A 350 2.34 -2.82 -22.68
C ALA A 350 1.32 -2.09 -23.56
N GLY A 351 1.35 -0.76 -23.56
CA GLY A 351 0.41 0.07 -24.32
C GLY A 351 0.91 1.48 -24.60
N THR A 352 0.15 2.23 -25.39
CA THR A 352 0.29 3.70 -25.50
C THR A 352 -1.07 4.35 -25.53
N GLU A 353 -1.17 5.57 -25.01
CA GLU A 353 -2.27 6.50 -25.25
C GLU A 353 -1.82 7.63 -26.18
N LYS A 354 -1.08 8.62 -25.67
CA LYS A 354 -0.41 9.66 -26.47
C LYS A 354 1.08 9.76 -26.16
N HIS A 355 1.90 9.74 -27.21
CA HIS A 355 3.29 10.21 -27.17
C HIS A 355 3.35 11.64 -27.73
N VAL A 356 3.91 11.87 -28.92
CA VAL A 356 3.74 13.15 -29.64
C VAL A 356 2.29 13.32 -30.09
N TYR A 357 1.71 12.25 -30.64
CA TYR A 357 0.33 12.17 -31.13
C TYR A 357 -0.43 11.10 -30.34
N ALA A 358 -1.76 11.19 -30.31
CA ALA A 358 -2.62 10.14 -29.77
C ALA A 358 -2.68 8.95 -30.76
N TYR A 359 -2.33 7.76 -30.29
CA TYR A 359 -2.52 6.51 -31.03
C TYR A 359 -2.72 5.36 -30.02
N PRO A 360 -3.96 5.16 -29.54
CA PRO A 360 -4.25 4.22 -28.47
C PRO A 360 -4.04 2.77 -28.91
N ARG A 361 -3.21 2.04 -28.17
CA ARG A 361 -2.82 0.65 -28.47
C ARG A 361 -2.55 -0.15 -27.21
N ARG A 362 -2.69 -1.47 -27.29
CA ARG A 362 -2.28 -2.44 -26.26
C ARG A 362 -1.62 -3.65 -26.89
N SER A 363 -0.80 -4.35 -26.10
CA SER A 363 -0.04 -5.52 -26.52
C SER A 363 0.11 -6.53 -25.39
N LEU A 364 0.20 -7.82 -25.77
CA LEU A 364 0.43 -8.95 -24.90
C LEU A 364 1.51 -9.84 -25.53
N ARG A 365 2.56 -10.12 -24.76
CA ARG A 365 3.86 -10.66 -25.21
C ARG A 365 4.21 -11.92 -24.40
N THR A 366 4.35 -13.08 -25.06
CA THR A 366 4.14 -14.39 -24.40
C THR A 366 5.14 -15.49 -24.84
N SER A 367 6.45 -15.29 -24.65
CA SER A 367 7.55 -16.09 -25.26
C SER A 367 7.44 -16.24 -26.79
N ASP A 368 6.55 -17.12 -27.24
CA ASP A 368 6.28 -17.57 -28.60
C ASP A 368 5.65 -16.48 -29.49
N PHE A 369 4.88 -15.56 -28.90
CA PHE A 369 4.10 -14.57 -29.65
C PHE A 369 4.21 -13.13 -29.10
N LEU A 370 4.01 -12.17 -30.00
CA LEU A 370 3.61 -10.80 -29.68
C LEU A 370 2.29 -10.52 -30.40
N TYR A 371 1.24 -10.19 -29.65
CA TYR A 371 -0.04 -9.71 -30.16
C TYR A 371 -0.22 -8.22 -29.81
N ILE A 372 -0.66 -7.42 -30.78
CA ILE A 372 -0.93 -5.99 -30.64
C ILE A 372 -2.34 -5.69 -31.16
N ARG A 373 -3.08 -4.86 -30.43
CA ARG A 373 -4.36 -4.28 -30.83
C ARG A 373 -4.22 -2.77 -30.99
N ASN A 374 -4.52 -2.26 -32.17
CA ASN A 374 -4.60 -0.84 -32.49
C ASN A 374 -6.07 -0.41 -32.42
N PHE A 375 -6.45 0.49 -31.48
CA PHE A 375 -7.86 0.80 -31.24
C PHE A 375 -8.49 1.72 -32.28
N ASP A 376 -7.70 2.59 -32.89
CA ASP A 376 -8.13 3.41 -34.03
C ASP A 376 -7.02 3.44 -35.10
N PRO A 377 -7.01 2.44 -36.01
CA PRO A 377 -6.12 2.43 -37.17
C PRO A 377 -6.28 3.65 -38.09
N SER A 378 -7.46 4.27 -38.14
CA SER A 378 -7.73 5.43 -38.99
C SER A 378 -7.06 6.71 -38.46
N ALA A 379 -6.87 6.81 -37.14
CA ALA A 379 -6.11 7.88 -36.49
C ALA A 379 -4.59 7.89 -36.82
N TRP A 380 -4.08 6.98 -37.65
CA TRP A 380 -2.70 7.04 -38.19
C TRP A 380 -2.48 8.18 -39.23
N ALA A 381 -3.27 9.26 -39.15
CA ALA A 381 -2.99 10.54 -39.80
C ALA A 381 -1.72 11.24 -39.26
N THR A 382 -1.11 10.71 -38.19
CA THR A 382 0.18 11.17 -37.60
C THR A 382 1.32 11.26 -38.63
N GLY A 383 1.29 10.41 -39.67
CA GLY A 383 2.22 10.45 -40.80
C GLY A 383 1.93 11.52 -41.86
N GLN A 384 0.77 12.17 -41.80
CA GLN A 384 0.40 13.30 -42.65
C GLN A 384 0.63 14.64 -41.91
N HIS A 385 0.40 14.66 -40.58
CA HIS A 385 0.63 15.81 -39.68
C HIS A 385 2.12 16.14 -39.43
N GLY A 386 2.96 16.10 -40.48
CA GLY A 386 4.40 16.36 -40.37
C GLY A 386 5.20 16.21 -41.65
N ALA A 387 4.58 16.21 -42.83
CA ALA A 387 5.23 15.97 -44.13
C ALA A 387 6.13 17.13 -44.64
N GLY A 388 6.92 17.74 -43.76
CA GLY A 388 8.01 18.64 -44.14
C GLY A 388 9.13 17.85 -44.82
N THR A 389 9.59 18.33 -45.98
CA THR A 389 10.72 17.75 -46.73
C THR A 389 12.09 18.30 -46.29
N GLU A 390 12.11 19.17 -45.29
CA GLU A 390 13.32 19.84 -44.76
C GLU A 390 14.43 18.82 -44.43
N GLN A 391 15.66 19.10 -44.87
CA GLN A 391 16.83 18.27 -44.61
C GLN A 391 17.68 18.93 -43.51
N TYR A 392 17.84 18.24 -42.39
CA TYR A 392 18.60 18.71 -41.24
C TYR A 392 20.09 18.33 -41.38
N ASP A 393 20.95 19.29 -41.05
CA ASP A 393 22.38 19.07 -40.86
C ASP A 393 22.64 18.80 -39.37
N PHE A 394 22.68 17.52 -39.00
CA PHE A 394 22.86 17.08 -37.62
C PHE A 394 24.23 17.46 -37.02
N ALA A 395 25.22 17.86 -37.82
CA ALA A 395 26.48 18.40 -37.30
C ALA A 395 26.37 19.87 -36.88
N LYS A 396 25.38 20.63 -37.40
CA LYS A 396 25.11 22.03 -37.05
C LYS A 396 23.90 22.21 -36.13
N ASN A 397 22.91 21.32 -36.24
CA ASN A 397 21.70 21.30 -35.42
C ASN A 397 21.39 19.85 -35.05
N PRO A 398 21.97 19.32 -33.96
CA PRO A 398 21.82 17.92 -33.58
C PRO A 398 20.44 17.61 -32.96
N TRP A 399 19.67 18.62 -32.56
CA TRP A 399 18.30 18.48 -32.02
C TRP A 399 17.31 19.42 -32.72
N PRO A 400 16.97 19.17 -33.99
CA PRO A 400 16.08 20.05 -34.73
C PRO A 400 14.65 19.95 -34.20
N THR A 401 14.05 21.08 -33.84
CA THR A 401 12.66 21.18 -33.35
C THR A 401 11.68 21.70 -34.42
N GLY A 402 12.12 21.69 -35.69
CA GLY A 402 11.37 22.22 -36.85
C GLY A 402 10.10 21.46 -37.22
N LYS A 403 9.35 21.99 -38.19
CA LYS A 403 8.03 21.48 -38.59
C LYS A 403 8.13 20.07 -39.18
N GLY A 404 7.76 19.08 -38.38
CA GLY A 404 7.80 17.66 -38.74
C GLY A 404 9.02 16.91 -38.20
N ALA A 405 9.90 17.54 -37.41
CA ALA A 405 11.03 16.86 -36.78
C ALA A 405 10.60 15.65 -35.93
N PHE A 406 9.50 15.77 -35.17
CA PHE A 406 8.89 14.72 -34.35
C PHE A 406 7.71 13.98 -35.03
N SER A 407 7.58 14.08 -36.36
CA SER A 407 6.58 13.33 -37.16
C SER A 407 6.61 11.82 -36.89
N TYR A 408 5.48 11.14 -37.08
CA TYR A 408 5.35 9.69 -36.81
C TYR A 408 5.64 9.26 -35.35
N ALA A 409 5.75 10.21 -34.41
CA ALA A 409 6.17 9.98 -33.01
C ALA A 409 7.58 9.38 -32.85
N ILE A 410 8.46 9.55 -33.85
CA ILE A 410 9.88 9.16 -33.80
C ILE A 410 10.73 10.42 -33.60
N ASP A 411 11.79 10.37 -32.81
CA ASP A 411 12.73 11.48 -32.62
C ASP A 411 13.52 11.84 -33.90
N PRO A 412 13.98 13.10 -34.05
CA PRO A 412 14.81 13.49 -35.18
C PRO A 412 16.19 12.80 -35.14
N SER A 413 16.54 12.08 -36.22
CA SER A 413 17.82 11.40 -36.35
C SER A 413 18.29 11.29 -37.81
N PRO A 414 19.60 11.04 -38.06
CA PRO A 414 20.11 10.66 -39.37
C PRO A 414 19.35 9.47 -40.00
N THR A 415 19.06 8.43 -39.21
CA THR A 415 18.29 7.25 -39.67
C THR A 415 16.87 7.62 -40.09
N LYS A 416 16.14 8.40 -39.27
CA LYS A 416 14.80 8.87 -39.62
C LYS A 416 14.81 9.75 -40.86
N GLN A 417 15.82 10.60 -41.02
CA GLN A 417 16.00 11.43 -42.20
C GLN A 417 16.26 10.60 -43.46
N LEU A 418 17.12 9.58 -43.37
CA LEU A 418 17.36 8.64 -44.46
C LEU A 418 16.05 7.98 -44.92
N LEU A 419 15.30 7.35 -43.99
CA LEU A 419 14.02 6.72 -44.31
C LEU A 419 13.04 7.71 -44.95
N ARG A 420 12.87 8.92 -44.36
CA ARG A 420 11.90 9.92 -44.85
C ARG A 420 12.23 10.42 -46.26
N LEU A 421 13.50 10.74 -46.53
CA LEU A 421 13.93 11.31 -47.81
C LEU A 421 14.10 10.25 -48.91
N GLN A 422 14.41 9.00 -48.55
CA GLN A 422 14.68 7.92 -49.51
C GLN A 422 13.58 6.84 -49.57
N ARG A 423 12.43 7.01 -48.90
CA ARG A 423 11.29 6.05 -48.85
C ARG A 423 10.81 5.47 -50.19
N HIS A 424 11.12 6.12 -51.32
CA HIS A 424 10.74 5.69 -52.67
C HIS A 424 11.84 4.92 -53.41
N GLN A 425 12.99 4.68 -52.77
CA GLN A 425 14.07 3.84 -53.29
C GLN A 425 13.86 2.40 -52.80
N SER A 426 13.98 1.42 -53.69
CA SER A 426 13.58 0.02 -53.42
C SER A 426 14.32 -0.63 -52.25
N GLN A 427 15.56 -0.23 -51.96
CA GLN A 427 16.36 -0.72 -50.83
C GLN A 427 16.06 -0.02 -49.48
N VAL A 428 15.28 1.06 -49.49
CA VAL A 428 14.87 1.81 -48.29
C VAL A 428 13.37 1.67 -48.03
N GLN A 429 12.56 1.51 -49.08
CA GLN A 429 11.11 1.44 -49.02
C GLN A 429 10.57 0.45 -47.98
N PRO A 430 11.01 -0.83 -47.88
CA PRO A 430 10.46 -1.77 -46.90
C PRO A 430 10.60 -1.28 -45.45
N PHE A 431 11.72 -0.63 -45.13
CA PHE A 431 12.00 -0.08 -43.80
C PHE A 431 11.21 1.22 -43.55
N ALA A 432 11.04 2.05 -44.59
CA ALA A 432 10.20 3.24 -44.52
C ALA A 432 8.72 2.87 -44.33
N ASP A 433 8.22 1.84 -45.03
CA ASP A 433 6.87 1.32 -44.86
C ASP A 433 6.70 0.66 -43.48
N LEU A 434 7.69 -0.11 -43.00
CA LEU A 434 7.72 -0.66 -41.63
C LEU A 434 7.74 0.41 -40.53
N ALA A 435 8.31 1.60 -40.78
CA ALA A 435 8.38 2.70 -39.83
C ALA A 435 7.17 3.64 -39.87
N PHE A 436 6.70 3.98 -41.07
CA PHE A 436 5.75 5.07 -41.34
C PHE A 436 4.38 4.60 -41.81
N GLY A 437 4.26 3.36 -42.26
CA GLY A 437 3.02 2.76 -42.78
C GLY A 437 1.95 2.60 -41.70
N GLN A 438 0.69 2.57 -42.15
CA GLN A 438 -0.48 2.36 -41.31
C GLN A 438 -0.48 0.94 -40.73
N ARG A 439 -0.81 0.81 -39.44
CA ARG A 439 -1.02 -0.49 -38.79
C ARG A 439 -2.46 -0.96 -39.00
N PRO A 440 -2.72 -2.26 -39.18
CA PRO A 440 -4.07 -2.83 -39.10
C PRO A 440 -4.59 -2.83 -37.65
N ASP A 441 -5.88 -3.08 -37.48
CA ASP A 441 -6.56 -3.27 -36.18
C ASP A 441 -5.83 -4.26 -35.25
N GLU A 442 -5.25 -5.31 -35.82
CA GLU A 442 -4.56 -6.39 -35.11
C GLU A 442 -3.25 -6.79 -35.78
N GLU A 443 -2.19 -6.88 -34.98
CA GLU A 443 -0.89 -7.42 -35.39
C GLU A 443 -0.56 -8.65 -34.54
N LEU A 444 -0.05 -9.71 -35.17
CA LEU A 444 0.44 -10.91 -34.50
C LEU A 444 1.79 -11.28 -35.12
N TYR A 445 2.77 -11.60 -34.28
CA TYR A 445 4.10 -12.03 -34.69
C TYR A 445 4.45 -13.34 -34.00
N ASP A 446 4.87 -14.33 -34.79
CA ASP A 446 5.47 -15.59 -34.31
C ASP A 446 6.95 -15.35 -34.05
N LEU A 447 7.42 -15.60 -32.83
CA LEU A 447 8.75 -15.18 -32.38
C LEU A 447 9.77 -16.32 -32.40
N ALA A 448 9.35 -17.55 -32.72
CA ALA A 448 10.27 -18.61 -33.12
C ALA A 448 10.73 -18.38 -34.58
N ASP A 449 9.80 -17.91 -35.42
CA ASP A 449 10.03 -17.70 -36.86
C ASP A 449 10.47 -16.26 -37.19
N ASP A 450 10.04 -15.25 -36.43
CA ASP A 450 10.22 -13.82 -36.70
C ASP A 450 10.53 -13.02 -35.40
N PRO A 451 11.68 -13.27 -34.74
CA PRO A 451 12.02 -12.64 -33.46
C PRO A 451 12.14 -11.11 -33.52
N ASP A 452 12.48 -10.53 -34.68
CA ASP A 452 12.48 -9.07 -34.94
C ASP A 452 11.08 -8.47 -35.19
N GLN A 453 10.04 -9.32 -35.21
CA GLN A 453 8.64 -8.94 -35.37
C GLN A 453 8.37 -8.14 -36.66
N LEU A 454 8.93 -8.53 -37.81
CA LEU A 454 8.75 -7.82 -39.09
C LEU A 454 7.54 -8.30 -39.90
N ARG A 455 7.08 -9.53 -39.66
CA ARG A 455 6.12 -10.28 -40.50
C ARG A 455 4.80 -10.50 -39.75
N ASN A 456 3.85 -9.57 -39.86
CA ASN A 456 2.53 -9.73 -39.25
C ASN A 456 1.79 -10.94 -39.85
N VAL A 457 1.50 -11.96 -39.03
CA VAL A 457 0.82 -13.20 -39.41
C VAL A 457 -0.68 -13.22 -39.07
N ALA A 458 -1.26 -12.15 -38.50
CA ALA A 458 -2.65 -12.14 -38.05
C ALA A 458 -3.70 -12.49 -39.14
N ALA A 459 -3.41 -12.16 -40.41
CA ALA A 459 -4.29 -12.47 -41.54
C ALA A 459 -4.16 -13.91 -42.08
N LYS A 460 -3.23 -14.72 -41.56
CA LYS A 460 -2.96 -16.08 -42.06
C LYS A 460 -3.86 -17.13 -41.37
N PRO A 461 -4.56 -18.02 -42.12
CA PRO A 461 -5.51 -18.98 -41.54
C PRO A 461 -4.92 -19.88 -40.45
N GLU A 462 -3.68 -20.32 -40.61
CA GLU A 462 -3.01 -21.23 -39.67
C GLU A 462 -2.73 -20.59 -38.29
N TYR A 463 -2.67 -19.26 -38.21
CA TYR A 463 -2.50 -18.51 -36.96
C TYR A 463 -3.81 -18.09 -36.29
N ALA A 464 -4.98 -18.32 -36.92
CA ALA A 464 -6.28 -17.84 -36.43
C ALA A 464 -6.63 -18.32 -35.01
N SER A 465 -6.16 -19.50 -34.62
CA SER A 465 -6.30 -20.04 -33.25
C SER A 465 -5.47 -19.25 -32.23
N ALA A 466 -4.20 -19.00 -32.52
CA ALA A 466 -3.30 -18.20 -31.67
C ALA A 466 -3.80 -16.75 -31.55
N LEU A 467 -4.17 -16.12 -32.67
CA LEU A 467 -4.76 -14.78 -32.69
C LEU A 467 -6.00 -14.70 -31.80
N THR A 468 -6.92 -15.67 -31.91
CA THR A 468 -8.15 -15.67 -31.11
C THR A 468 -7.87 -15.86 -29.63
N ARG A 469 -6.95 -16.76 -29.26
CA ARG A 469 -6.50 -16.96 -27.87
C ARG A 469 -5.89 -15.70 -27.28
N LEU A 470 -4.94 -15.08 -27.99
CA LEU A 470 -4.20 -13.90 -27.51
C LEU A 470 -5.08 -12.65 -27.47
N ARG A 471 -6.03 -12.49 -28.41
CA ARG A 471 -7.11 -11.48 -28.36
C ARG A 471 -7.97 -11.63 -27.11
N GLN A 472 -8.39 -12.86 -26.78
CA GLN A 472 -9.19 -13.14 -25.59
C GLN A 472 -8.40 -12.89 -24.31
N GLN A 473 -7.14 -13.34 -24.24
CA GLN A 473 -6.26 -13.13 -23.10
C GLN A 473 -5.98 -11.63 -22.87
N LEU A 474 -5.56 -10.88 -23.89
CA LEU A 474 -5.36 -9.42 -23.75
C LEU A 474 -6.66 -8.73 -23.32
N THR A 475 -7.81 -9.12 -23.86
CA THR A 475 -9.10 -8.53 -23.45
C THR A 475 -9.39 -8.79 -21.98
N ALA A 476 -9.13 -9.99 -21.45
CA ALA A 476 -9.29 -10.32 -20.03
C ALA A 476 -8.31 -9.54 -19.14
N GLU A 477 -7.04 -9.45 -19.52
CA GLU A 477 -6.02 -8.73 -18.75
C GLU A 477 -6.24 -7.20 -18.71
N LEU A 478 -6.75 -6.61 -19.78
CA LEU A 478 -7.18 -5.20 -19.80
C LEU A 478 -8.46 -5.00 -18.96
N ILE A 479 -9.36 -5.99 -18.93
CA ILE A 479 -10.56 -5.99 -18.09
C ILE A 479 -10.22 -6.05 -16.60
N LYS A 480 -9.20 -6.85 -16.23
CA LYS A 480 -8.62 -7.06 -14.90
C LYS A 480 -7.80 -5.87 -14.40
N SER A 481 -6.93 -5.31 -15.25
CA SER A 481 -6.13 -4.12 -14.91
C SER A 481 -6.93 -2.79 -14.90
N ASN A 482 -8.24 -2.84 -15.17
CA ASN A 482 -9.17 -1.70 -15.24
C ASN A 482 -8.81 -0.68 -16.36
N ASP A 483 -8.68 -1.16 -17.59
CA ASP A 483 -8.36 -0.32 -18.75
C ASP A 483 -9.59 0.44 -19.30
N PRO A 484 -9.55 1.78 -19.38
CA PRO A 484 -10.67 2.60 -19.88
C PRO A 484 -10.95 2.43 -21.39
N ARG A 485 -10.06 1.78 -22.16
CA ARG A 485 -10.27 1.49 -23.59
C ARG A 485 -11.06 0.20 -23.84
N VAL A 486 -11.28 -0.64 -22.83
CA VAL A 486 -12.00 -1.92 -22.99
C VAL A 486 -13.39 -1.86 -22.36
N SER A 487 -14.34 -1.35 -23.15
CA SER A 487 -15.76 -1.58 -22.90
C SER A 487 -16.16 -3.03 -23.17
N VAL A 488 -17.18 -3.51 -22.46
CA VAL A 488 -17.84 -4.78 -22.74
C VAL A 488 -19.24 -4.45 -23.25
N ALA A 489 -19.64 -5.03 -24.38
CA ALA A 489 -20.96 -4.75 -24.96
C ALA A 489 -22.08 -5.18 -23.99
N GLY A 490 -22.98 -4.25 -23.66
CA GLY A 490 -24.08 -4.49 -22.71
C GLY A 490 -23.69 -4.36 -21.23
N TYR A 491 -22.51 -3.81 -20.90
CA TYR A 491 -22.07 -3.56 -19.53
C TYR A 491 -21.36 -2.20 -19.37
N SER A 492 -21.85 -1.39 -18.44
CA SER A 492 -21.23 -0.16 -17.97
C SER A 492 -20.24 -0.43 -16.84
N SER A 493 -19.05 0.17 -16.88
CA SER A 493 -18.05 0.03 -15.80
C SER A 493 -18.23 1.13 -14.73
N ARG A 494 -18.08 0.75 -13.46
CA ARG A 494 -18.08 1.64 -12.27
C ARG A 494 -16.89 1.26 -11.38
N ASP A 495 -16.28 2.24 -10.71
CA ASP A 495 -15.47 1.96 -9.52
C ASP A 495 -16.41 1.81 -8.33
N VAL A 496 -16.26 0.74 -7.55
CA VAL A 496 -16.96 0.56 -6.28
C VAL A 496 -15.94 0.17 -5.23
N GLU A 497 -15.70 1.06 -4.27
CA GLU A 497 -14.78 0.83 -3.15
C GLU A 497 -13.31 0.54 -3.55
N GLY A 498 -12.92 0.83 -4.81
CA GLY A 498 -11.62 0.49 -5.39
C GLY A 498 -11.62 -0.75 -6.29
N TRP A 499 -12.73 -1.50 -6.38
CA TRP A 499 -12.88 -2.63 -7.31
C TRP A 499 -13.42 -2.18 -8.68
N PRO A 500 -12.94 -2.79 -9.79
CA PRO A 500 -13.53 -2.61 -11.11
C PRO A 500 -14.83 -3.42 -11.25
N VAL A 501 -15.97 -2.76 -11.06
CA VAL A 501 -17.31 -3.37 -11.16
C VAL A 501 -17.92 -3.13 -12.54
N ARG A 502 -18.49 -4.16 -13.16
CA ARG A 502 -19.23 -4.06 -14.43
C ARG A 502 -20.69 -4.38 -14.21
N VAL A 503 -21.58 -3.47 -14.61
CA VAL A 503 -23.02 -3.56 -14.37
C VAL A 503 -23.72 -3.66 -15.71
N SER A 504 -24.53 -4.69 -15.92
CA SER A 504 -25.21 -4.85 -17.20
C SER A 504 -26.14 -3.67 -17.49
N ASP A 505 -26.05 -3.11 -18.70
CA ASP A 505 -26.92 -2.02 -19.15
C ASP A 505 -28.40 -2.44 -19.15
N ARG A 506 -28.66 -3.75 -19.29
CA ARG A 506 -29.98 -4.37 -19.17
C ARG A 506 -30.51 -4.37 -17.73
N LEU A 507 -29.65 -4.59 -16.73
CA LEU A 507 -30.03 -4.44 -15.33
C LEU A 507 -30.35 -2.97 -15.01
N ILE A 508 -29.55 -2.03 -15.51
CA ILE A 508 -29.78 -0.60 -15.33
C ILE A 508 -31.13 -0.15 -15.95
N SER A 509 -31.50 -0.69 -17.12
CA SER A 509 -32.73 -0.27 -17.84
C SER A 509 -34.00 -1.01 -17.42
N GLU A 510 -33.94 -2.30 -17.06
CA GLU A 510 -35.11 -3.10 -16.64
C GLU A 510 -35.30 -3.14 -15.12
N LYS A 511 -34.25 -2.85 -14.35
CA LYS A 511 -34.13 -3.15 -12.91
C LYS A 511 -33.31 -2.10 -12.14
N GLY A 512 -33.46 -0.82 -12.47
CA GLY A 512 -32.68 0.28 -11.90
C GLY A 512 -32.62 0.29 -10.37
N ASP A 513 -33.77 0.37 -9.70
CA ASP A 513 -33.87 0.43 -8.23
C ASP A 513 -33.25 -0.80 -7.54
N GLU A 514 -33.53 -2.01 -8.06
CA GLU A 514 -32.93 -3.25 -7.52
C GLU A 514 -31.41 -3.31 -7.78
N THR A 515 -30.94 -2.74 -8.89
CA THR A 515 -29.52 -2.71 -9.28
C THR A 515 -28.71 -1.73 -8.42
N ASP A 516 -29.21 -0.52 -8.21
CA ASP A 516 -28.54 0.44 -7.33
C ASP A 516 -28.61 -0.01 -5.86
N ARG A 517 -29.67 -0.72 -5.43
CA ARG A 517 -29.69 -1.40 -4.12
C ARG A 517 -28.66 -2.53 -4.02
N ALA A 518 -28.50 -3.34 -5.07
CA ALA A 518 -27.46 -4.37 -5.11
C ALA A 518 -26.05 -3.75 -5.09
N LEU A 519 -25.84 -2.61 -5.74
CA LEU A 519 -24.56 -1.87 -5.72
C LEU A 519 -24.24 -1.26 -4.34
N GLN A 520 -25.23 -0.72 -3.61
CA GLN A 520 -25.04 -0.28 -2.23
C GLN A 520 -24.61 -1.43 -1.31
N LEU A 521 -25.25 -2.60 -1.49
CA LEU A 521 -24.93 -3.81 -0.72
C LEU A 521 -23.56 -4.38 -1.09
N LEU A 522 -23.19 -4.37 -2.37
CA LEU A 522 -21.86 -4.73 -2.84
C LEU A 522 -20.80 -3.78 -2.25
N ALA A 523 -21.03 -2.47 -2.26
CA ALA A 523 -20.13 -1.50 -1.62
C ALA A 523 -19.96 -1.80 -0.13
N SER A 524 -21.04 -2.06 0.60
CA SER A 524 -20.98 -2.44 2.02
C SER A 524 -20.18 -3.74 2.25
N GLN A 525 -20.38 -4.76 1.43
CA GLN A 525 -19.59 -6.00 1.48
C GLN A 525 -18.10 -5.76 1.18
N LEU A 526 -17.78 -4.94 0.17
CA LEU A 526 -16.40 -4.61 -0.19
C LEU A 526 -15.71 -3.73 0.85
N GLN A 527 -16.45 -2.89 1.57
CA GLN A 527 -15.94 -2.21 2.77
C GLN A 527 -15.59 -3.22 3.87
N THR A 528 -16.42 -4.24 4.12
CA THR A 528 -16.09 -5.33 5.05
C THR A 528 -14.84 -6.08 4.59
N VAL A 529 -14.72 -6.46 3.31
CA VAL A 529 -13.51 -7.12 2.76
C VAL A 529 -12.24 -6.28 3.03
N LYS A 530 -12.28 -4.95 2.84
CA LYS A 530 -11.17 -4.04 3.16
C LYS A 530 -10.84 -3.89 4.65
N GLN A 531 -11.76 -4.27 5.54
CA GLN A 531 -11.57 -4.20 6.99
C GLN A 531 -11.01 -5.51 7.55
N VAL A 532 -11.37 -6.66 6.96
CA VAL A 532 -11.04 -7.99 7.51
C VAL A 532 -9.87 -8.69 6.81
N VAL A 533 -9.64 -8.45 5.51
CA VAL A 533 -8.56 -9.09 4.75
C VAL A 533 -7.24 -8.33 4.96
N PRO A 534 -6.11 -9.01 5.25
CA PRO A 534 -4.80 -8.37 5.41
C PRO A 534 -4.39 -7.52 4.19
N PRO A 535 -3.76 -6.34 4.35
CA PRO A 535 -3.42 -5.45 3.23
C PRO A 535 -2.63 -6.11 2.08
N SER A 536 -1.69 -7.00 2.43
CA SER A 536 -0.87 -7.76 1.47
C SER A 536 -1.67 -8.70 0.57
N ALA A 537 -2.72 -9.33 1.10
CA ALA A 537 -3.65 -10.17 0.34
C ALA A 537 -4.74 -9.34 -0.36
N LEU A 538 -5.23 -8.29 0.31
CA LEU A 538 -6.21 -7.34 -0.23
C LEU A 538 -5.72 -6.71 -1.53
N GLY A 539 -4.45 -6.31 -1.60
CA GLY A 539 -3.83 -5.78 -2.82
C GLY A 539 -3.83 -6.77 -4.01
N ARG A 540 -3.93 -8.08 -3.75
CA ARG A 540 -4.06 -9.10 -4.80
C ARG A 540 -5.51 -9.24 -5.29
N ILE A 541 -6.51 -9.15 -4.40
CA ILE A 541 -7.93 -9.34 -4.74
C ILE A 541 -8.68 -8.06 -5.16
N ILE A 542 -8.16 -6.86 -4.83
CA ILE A 542 -8.84 -5.58 -5.14
C ILE A 542 -8.96 -5.30 -6.65
N ASN A 543 -8.13 -5.94 -7.47
CA ASN A 543 -8.17 -5.83 -8.93
C ASN A 543 -8.96 -6.98 -9.61
N VAL A 544 -9.61 -7.87 -8.85
CA VAL A 544 -10.49 -8.91 -9.41
C VAL A 544 -11.80 -8.26 -9.89
N PRO A 545 -12.18 -8.37 -11.17
CA PRO A 545 -13.40 -7.73 -11.64
C PRO A 545 -14.65 -8.42 -11.11
N ILE A 546 -15.64 -7.61 -10.71
CA ILE A 546 -16.93 -8.07 -10.22
C ILE A 546 -18.01 -7.66 -11.23
N TRP A 547 -18.87 -8.58 -11.62
CA TRP A 547 -19.89 -8.37 -12.64
C TRP A 547 -21.29 -8.53 -12.04
N LEU A 548 -22.18 -7.57 -12.31
CA LEU A 548 -23.61 -7.66 -12.03
C LEU A 548 -24.35 -7.95 -13.34
N SER A 549 -24.87 -9.17 -13.44
CA SER A 549 -25.45 -9.73 -14.66
C SER A 549 -26.95 -10.05 -14.48
N PRO A 550 -27.77 -9.98 -15.54
CA PRO A 550 -29.12 -10.53 -15.48
C PRO A 550 -29.08 -12.06 -15.36
N PRO A 551 -30.09 -12.71 -14.75
CA PRO A 551 -30.24 -14.16 -14.75
C PRO A 551 -30.19 -14.79 -16.16
N TYR A 552 -29.42 -15.87 -16.29
CA TYR A 552 -29.40 -16.70 -17.49
C TYR A 552 -30.60 -17.66 -17.50
N GLU A 553 -31.23 -17.86 -18.66
CA GLU A 553 -32.41 -18.72 -18.78
C GLU A 553 -32.08 -20.18 -18.44
N GLY A 554 -32.92 -20.81 -17.61
CA GLY A 554 -32.72 -22.19 -17.14
C GLY A 554 -31.62 -22.36 -16.07
N VAL A 555 -30.87 -21.31 -15.73
CA VAL A 555 -29.81 -21.34 -14.71
C VAL A 555 -30.31 -20.74 -13.40
N ARG A 556 -29.91 -21.32 -12.25
CA ARG A 556 -30.19 -20.75 -10.93
C ARG A 556 -29.38 -19.45 -10.74
N PRO A 557 -29.99 -18.30 -10.38
CA PRO A 557 -29.25 -17.10 -10.01
C PRO A 557 -28.37 -17.34 -8.77
N THR A 558 -27.11 -16.94 -8.85
CA THR A 558 -26.08 -17.16 -7.82
C THR A 558 -24.99 -16.08 -7.87
N GLY A 559 -24.10 -16.08 -6.87
CA GLY A 559 -22.70 -15.67 -7.05
C GLY A 559 -21.90 -16.84 -7.62
N GLU A 560 -20.89 -16.56 -8.43
CA GLU A 560 -19.92 -17.55 -8.91
C GLU A 560 -18.62 -16.90 -9.42
N TYR A 561 -17.48 -17.43 -9.00
CA TYR A 561 -16.16 -17.16 -9.58
C TYR A 561 -15.90 -18.04 -10.80
N HIS A 562 -15.24 -17.48 -11.83
CA HIS A 562 -15.04 -18.15 -13.13
C HIS A 562 -13.57 -18.50 -13.43
N PRO A 563 -13.02 -19.63 -12.93
CA PRO A 563 -11.62 -20.01 -13.16
C PRO A 563 -11.31 -20.44 -14.61
N GLY A 564 -12.31 -20.73 -15.45
CA GLY A 564 -12.09 -21.32 -16.78
C GLY A 564 -13.00 -20.84 -17.92
N SER A 565 -12.42 -20.09 -18.87
CA SER A 565 -13.08 -19.60 -20.10
C SER A 565 -13.74 -20.69 -20.97
N ALA A 566 -13.24 -21.93 -20.90
CA ALA A 566 -13.78 -23.06 -21.64
C ALA A 566 -15.18 -23.50 -21.17
N TRP A 567 -15.54 -23.29 -19.90
CA TRP A 567 -16.89 -23.55 -19.39
C TRP A 567 -17.85 -22.43 -19.79
N LEU A 568 -17.45 -21.16 -19.58
CA LEU A 568 -18.21 -19.97 -19.99
C LEU A 568 -18.70 -20.08 -21.44
N LYS A 569 -17.80 -20.42 -22.37
CA LYS A 569 -18.11 -20.59 -23.79
C LYS A 569 -19.13 -21.71 -24.08
N ARG A 570 -19.18 -22.78 -23.28
CA ARG A 570 -20.19 -23.85 -23.43
C ARG A 570 -21.56 -23.45 -22.90
N GLN A 571 -21.61 -22.58 -21.90
CA GLN A 571 -22.85 -22.03 -21.34
C GLN A 571 -23.36 -20.78 -22.09
N GLY A 572 -22.72 -20.39 -23.19
CA GLY A 572 -23.06 -19.17 -23.93
C GLY A 572 -22.74 -17.86 -23.20
N ARG A 573 -22.04 -17.90 -22.06
CA ARG A 573 -21.65 -16.72 -21.29
C ARG A 573 -20.46 -15.97 -21.93
N PRO A 574 -20.32 -14.65 -21.72
CA PRO A 574 -19.17 -13.88 -22.20
C PRO A 574 -17.82 -14.48 -21.75
N SER A 575 -16.88 -14.72 -22.67
CA SER A 575 -15.53 -15.19 -22.31
C SER A 575 -14.72 -14.17 -21.49
N ALA A 576 -15.18 -12.91 -21.47
CA ALA A 576 -14.64 -11.81 -20.69
C ALA A 576 -14.88 -11.94 -19.16
N LEU A 577 -15.73 -12.88 -18.73
CA LEU A 577 -15.94 -13.23 -17.32
C LEU A 577 -14.80 -14.10 -16.74
N HIS A 578 -13.85 -14.57 -17.55
CA HIS A 578 -12.75 -15.41 -17.06
C HIS A 578 -11.91 -14.67 -16.01
N GLN A 579 -11.60 -15.35 -14.91
CA GLN A 579 -10.97 -14.81 -13.69
C GLN A 579 -11.70 -13.62 -13.04
N CYS A 580 -13.01 -13.49 -13.30
CA CYS A 580 -13.89 -12.51 -12.65
C CYS A 580 -14.87 -13.22 -11.69
N VAL A 581 -15.46 -12.44 -10.78
CA VAL A 581 -16.64 -12.81 -9.99
C VAL A 581 -17.89 -12.34 -10.72
N GLU A 582 -18.95 -13.16 -10.78
CA GLU A 582 -20.25 -12.79 -11.37
C GLU A 582 -21.39 -12.98 -10.36
N PHE A 583 -22.23 -11.97 -10.21
CA PHE A 583 -23.48 -12.04 -9.44
C PHE A 583 -24.67 -11.91 -10.40
N THR A 584 -25.41 -13.01 -10.54
CA THR A 584 -26.70 -13.06 -11.28
C THR A 584 -27.90 -12.97 -10.33
N ASN A 585 -27.66 -13.09 -9.02
CA ASN A 585 -28.64 -13.03 -7.93
C ASN A 585 -28.99 -11.59 -7.46
N THR A 586 -28.76 -10.57 -8.29
CA THR A 586 -28.91 -9.14 -7.92
C THR A 586 -30.28 -8.78 -7.34
N ALA A 587 -31.37 -9.30 -7.92
CA ALA A 587 -32.74 -9.06 -7.44
C ALA A 587 -33.06 -9.68 -6.06
N ILE A 588 -32.15 -10.48 -5.49
CA ILE A 588 -32.28 -11.13 -4.17
C ILE A 588 -31.04 -10.91 -3.29
N PHE A 589 -30.15 -9.99 -3.66
CA PHE A 589 -28.83 -9.79 -3.05
C PHE A 589 -28.91 -9.54 -1.52
N ASP A 590 -29.90 -8.75 -1.09
CA ASP A 590 -30.21 -8.47 0.32
C ASP A 590 -30.55 -9.74 1.12
N ARG A 591 -31.19 -10.73 0.48
CA ARG A 591 -31.55 -12.02 1.09
C ARG A 591 -30.37 -12.99 1.11
N GLU A 592 -29.55 -13.01 0.06
CA GLU A 592 -28.38 -13.89 0.03
C GLU A 592 -27.27 -13.39 0.99
N ILE A 593 -27.07 -12.08 1.16
CA ILE A 593 -26.21 -11.53 2.23
C ILE A 593 -26.75 -11.87 3.63
N LYS A 594 -28.08 -11.92 3.81
CA LYS A 594 -28.70 -12.42 5.06
C LYS A 594 -28.59 -13.93 5.27
N ARG A 595 -28.05 -14.67 4.30
CA ARG A 595 -27.76 -16.12 4.40
C ARG A 595 -26.24 -16.37 4.50
N MET A 596 -25.43 -15.66 3.72
CA MET A 596 -23.97 -15.69 3.73
C MET A 596 -23.48 -14.26 4.02
N PRO A 597 -23.25 -13.92 5.30
CA PRO A 597 -22.90 -12.55 5.73
C PRO A 597 -21.67 -11.94 5.03
N VAL A 598 -20.78 -12.77 4.47
CA VAL A 598 -19.62 -12.34 3.69
C VAL A 598 -19.54 -13.03 2.31
N MET A 599 -20.69 -13.24 1.65
CA MET A 599 -20.80 -13.84 0.31
C MET A 599 -19.82 -13.25 -0.72
N VAL A 600 -19.52 -11.93 -0.68
CA VAL A 600 -18.56 -11.34 -1.63
C VAL A 600 -17.11 -11.71 -1.29
N LEU A 601 -16.79 -11.97 -0.02
CA LEU A 601 -15.49 -12.52 0.37
C LEU A 601 -15.32 -13.97 -0.11
N HIS A 602 -16.38 -14.80 -0.08
CA HIS A 602 -16.36 -16.17 -0.59
C HIS A 602 -15.88 -16.22 -2.06
N GLU A 603 -16.51 -15.43 -2.93
CA GLU A 603 -16.14 -15.37 -4.36
C GLU A 603 -14.74 -14.76 -4.58
N LEU A 604 -14.32 -13.82 -3.73
CA LEU A 604 -12.96 -13.27 -3.76
C LEU A 604 -11.93 -14.25 -3.17
N ALA A 605 -12.32 -15.19 -2.32
CA ALA A 605 -11.48 -16.27 -1.80
C ALA A 605 -11.24 -17.34 -2.88
N HIS A 606 -12.26 -17.70 -3.67
CA HIS A 606 -12.07 -18.45 -4.92
C HIS A 606 -11.08 -17.74 -5.85
N ALA A 607 -11.21 -16.41 -6.02
CA ALA A 607 -10.29 -15.64 -6.85
C ALA A 607 -8.85 -15.61 -6.29
N TYR A 608 -8.67 -15.56 -4.97
CA TYR A 608 -7.36 -15.65 -4.32
C TYR A 608 -6.73 -17.05 -4.50
N HIS A 609 -7.54 -18.11 -4.34
CA HIS A 609 -7.14 -19.49 -4.58
C HIS A 609 -6.62 -19.69 -6.02
N ASP A 610 -7.38 -19.28 -7.03
CA ASP A 610 -7.01 -19.42 -8.44
C ASP A 610 -5.81 -18.54 -8.84
N GLN A 611 -5.84 -17.26 -8.47
CA GLN A 611 -4.95 -16.23 -9.06
C GLN A 611 -3.70 -15.92 -8.24
N VAL A 612 -3.64 -16.36 -6.97
CA VAL A 612 -2.53 -16.05 -6.06
C VAL A 612 -1.89 -17.32 -5.50
N LEU A 613 -2.71 -18.28 -5.05
CA LEU A 613 -2.22 -19.53 -4.46
C LEU A 613 -2.02 -20.67 -5.49
N GLY A 614 -2.71 -20.56 -6.63
CA GLY A 614 -2.85 -21.59 -7.67
C GLY A 614 -3.86 -22.66 -7.29
N ASN A 615 -4.71 -23.09 -8.23
CA ASN A 615 -5.75 -24.11 -7.94
C ASN A 615 -5.20 -25.46 -7.47
N ASP A 616 -3.97 -25.81 -7.84
CA ASP A 616 -3.29 -27.04 -7.43
C ASP A 616 -2.46 -26.83 -6.14
N ASN A 617 -2.84 -25.88 -5.28
CA ASN A 617 -2.15 -25.60 -4.03
C ASN A 617 -2.12 -26.84 -3.12
N LYS A 618 -0.92 -27.40 -2.93
CA LYS A 618 -0.73 -28.68 -2.24
C LYS A 618 -1.21 -28.67 -0.81
N GLU A 619 -0.93 -27.59 -0.07
CA GLU A 619 -1.26 -27.51 1.35
C GLU A 619 -2.77 -27.58 1.56
N ILE A 620 -3.53 -26.80 0.77
CA ILE A 620 -5.00 -26.80 0.78
C ILE A 620 -5.55 -28.15 0.34
N ALA A 621 -4.96 -28.77 -0.69
CA ALA A 621 -5.34 -30.11 -1.13
C ALA A 621 -5.09 -31.19 -0.06
N GLU A 622 -4.00 -31.07 0.70
CA GLU A 622 -3.62 -31.98 1.79
C GLU A 622 -4.54 -31.84 3.01
N VAL A 623 -4.83 -30.63 3.49
CA VAL A 623 -5.80 -30.45 4.59
C VAL A 623 -7.22 -30.81 4.18
N PHE A 624 -7.64 -30.47 2.95
CA PHE A 624 -8.92 -30.90 2.39
C PHE A 624 -9.06 -32.44 2.36
N ALA A 625 -8.00 -33.15 1.94
CA ALA A 625 -8.00 -34.61 1.93
C ALA A 625 -8.15 -35.19 3.36
N SER A 626 -7.40 -34.65 4.32
CA SER A 626 -7.49 -35.03 5.74
C SER A 626 -8.89 -34.80 6.34
N ALA A 627 -9.47 -33.62 6.13
CA ALA A 627 -10.82 -33.26 6.59
C ALA A 627 -11.91 -34.12 5.92
N LYS A 628 -11.66 -34.60 4.70
CA LYS A 628 -12.58 -35.45 3.93
C LYS A 628 -12.50 -36.93 4.31
N GLU A 629 -11.31 -37.42 4.67
CA GLU A 629 -11.10 -38.78 5.19
C GLU A 629 -11.60 -38.92 6.63
N SER A 630 -11.25 -37.98 7.51
CA SER A 630 -11.77 -37.91 8.88
C SER A 630 -13.28 -37.66 8.95
N GLY A 631 -13.85 -37.02 7.93
CA GLY A 631 -15.28 -36.85 7.77
C GLY A 631 -15.92 -35.80 8.69
N ILE A 632 -15.11 -34.93 9.31
CA ILE A 632 -15.56 -33.87 10.23
C ILE A 632 -16.62 -32.93 9.63
N TYR A 633 -16.64 -32.79 8.29
CA TYR A 633 -17.61 -31.99 7.54
C TYR A 633 -18.83 -32.77 6.98
N ASN A 634 -18.95 -34.07 7.25
CA ASN A 634 -20.05 -34.88 6.68
C ASN A 634 -21.42 -34.60 7.30
N MET A 635 -21.47 -33.99 8.49
CA MET A 635 -22.70 -33.76 9.26
C MET A 635 -22.50 -32.59 10.23
N VAL A 636 -22.58 -31.36 9.72
CA VAL A 636 -22.36 -30.13 10.50
C VAL A 636 -23.65 -29.33 10.66
N GLN A 637 -23.73 -28.50 11.69
CA GLN A 637 -24.86 -27.58 11.87
C GLN A 637 -24.78 -26.46 10.81
N ARG A 638 -25.95 -26.06 10.30
CA ARG A 638 -26.14 -24.85 9.50
C ARG A 638 -26.84 -23.77 10.33
N GLU A 639 -26.65 -22.50 10.00
CA GLU A 639 -27.18 -21.38 10.82
C GLU A 639 -28.71 -21.46 11.04
N ASN A 640 -29.46 -22.03 10.08
CA ASN A 640 -30.90 -22.28 10.21
C ASN A 640 -31.31 -23.42 11.18
N GLY A 641 -30.36 -23.99 11.92
CA GLY A 641 -30.57 -25.03 12.93
C GLY A 641 -30.68 -26.47 12.39
N LYS A 642 -30.58 -26.67 11.07
CA LYS A 642 -30.49 -28.02 10.48
C LYS A 642 -29.07 -28.56 10.59
N THR A 643 -28.94 -29.88 10.47
CA THR A 643 -27.66 -30.57 10.28
C THR A 643 -27.62 -31.17 8.88
N GLU A 644 -26.62 -30.83 8.09
CA GLU A 644 -26.40 -31.39 6.75
C GLU A 644 -24.88 -31.45 6.43
N ARG A 645 -24.51 -31.96 5.26
CA ARG A 645 -23.10 -32.02 4.84
C ARG A 645 -22.61 -30.62 4.46
N ALA A 646 -21.47 -30.19 5.01
CA ALA A 646 -20.92 -28.86 4.72
C ALA A 646 -20.59 -28.71 3.23
N TYR A 647 -20.81 -27.53 2.67
CA TYR A 647 -20.54 -27.30 1.25
C TYR A 647 -19.02 -27.28 0.96
N ALA A 648 -18.22 -26.79 1.92
CA ALA A 648 -16.76 -26.89 2.00
C ALA A 648 -16.17 -28.24 1.52
N ILE A 649 -16.78 -29.38 1.86
CA ILE A 649 -16.18 -30.70 1.58
C ILE A 649 -16.40 -31.22 0.15
N THR A 650 -16.93 -30.36 -0.73
CA THR A 650 -17.13 -30.61 -2.16
C THR A 650 -15.80 -30.77 -2.89
N ASN A 651 -14.96 -29.72 -2.89
CA ASN A 651 -13.63 -29.68 -3.52
C ASN A 651 -12.70 -28.68 -2.76
N PRO A 652 -11.37 -28.67 -3.01
CA PRO A 652 -10.42 -27.82 -2.25
C PRO A 652 -10.69 -26.30 -2.35
N MET A 653 -11.27 -25.83 -3.45
CA MET A 653 -11.53 -24.42 -3.71
C MET A 653 -12.76 -23.92 -2.92
N GLU A 654 -13.77 -24.78 -2.76
CA GLU A 654 -14.93 -24.57 -1.89
C GLU A 654 -14.52 -24.62 -0.42
N TYR A 655 -13.68 -25.60 -0.07
CA TYR A 655 -13.10 -25.74 1.27
C TYR A 655 -12.33 -24.48 1.69
N PHE A 656 -11.48 -23.95 0.79
CA PHE A 656 -10.77 -22.71 1.06
C PHE A 656 -11.72 -21.50 1.22
N ALA A 657 -12.75 -21.36 0.38
CA ALA A 657 -13.67 -20.22 0.44
C ALA A 657 -14.57 -20.24 1.68
N GLU A 658 -15.22 -21.37 2.00
CA GLU A 658 -16.10 -21.50 3.17
C GLU A 658 -15.36 -21.29 4.49
N LEU A 659 -14.13 -21.83 4.60
CA LEU A 659 -13.32 -21.65 5.81
C LEU A 659 -12.68 -20.25 5.85
N THR A 660 -12.56 -19.56 4.71
CA THR A 660 -12.22 -18.12 4.67
C THR A 660 -13.36 -17.26 5.21
N GLU A 661 -14.64 -17.61 4.94
CA GLU A 661 -15.78 -16.93 5.58
C GLU A 661 -15.73 -17.05 7.11
N ALA A 662 -15.42 -18.24 7.62
CA ALA A 662 -15.25 -18.47 9.06
C ALA A 662 -14.04 -17.71 9.64
N LEU A 663 -12.91 -17.65 8.93
CA LEU A 663 -11.68 -16.98 9.39
C LEU A 663 -11.84 -15.47 9.56
N PHE A 664 -12.57 -14.80 8.66
CA PHE A 664 -12.62 -13.33 8.58
C PHE A 664 -14.01 -12.72 8.82
N GLY A 665 -15.07 -13.52 8.88
CA GLY A 665 -16.45 -13.04 8.98
C GLY A 665 -17.35 -14.05 9.67
N ARG A 666 -18.31 -14.60 8.91
CA ARG A 666 -19.26 -15.60 9.41
C ARG A 666 -19.73 -16.51 8.27
N ASN A 667 -19.52 -17.82 8.40
CA ASN A 667 -19.98 -18.85 7.46
C ASN A 667 -21.46 -19.23 7.73
N ASP A 668 -22.20 -19.72 6.72
CA ASP A 668 -23.56 -20.28 6.88
C ASP A 668 -23.56 -21.74 7.40
N PHE A 669 -22.43 -22.44 7.26
CA PHE A 669 -22.12 -23.74 7.87
C PHE A 669 -21.18 -23.64 9.08
N TYR A 670 -21.29 -24.60 10.01
CA TYR A 670 -20.34 -24.76 11.11
C TYR A 670 -19.01 -25.33 10.57
N PRO A 671 -17.83 -24.79 10.96
CA PRO A 671 -17.62 -23.74 11.96
C PRO A 671 -18.04 -22.36 11.48
N PHE A 672 -18.87 -21.66 12.26
CA PHE A 672 -19.48 -20.39 11.85
C PHE A 672 -18.53 -19.19 11.99
N ASP A 673 -17.48 -19.30 12.81
CA ASP A 673 -16.54 -18.22 13.12
C ASP A 673 -15.11 -18.75 13.35
N ARG A 674 -14.16 -17.82 13.49
CA ARG A 674 -12.72 -18.12 13.60
C ARG A 674 -12.37 -18.99 14.81
N ALA A 675 -12.99 -18.74 15.95
CA ALA A 675 -12.74 -19.51 17.18
C ALA A 675 -13.39 -20.90 17.11
N GLN A 676 -14.44 -21.08 16.32
CA GLN A 676 -14.98 -22.40 15.99
C GLN A 676 -14.06 -23.12 14.98
N LEU A 677 -13.53 -22.41 13.97
CA LEU A 677 -12.63 -22.97 12.97
C LEU A 677 -11.35 -23.54 13.61
N GLN A 678 -10.66 -22.74 14.42
CA GLN A 678 -9.46 -23.13 15.18
C GLN A 678 -9.69 -24.36 16.10
N ARG A 679 -10.92 -24.64 16.51
CA ARG A 679 -11.28 -25.80 17.36
C ARG A 679 -11.79 -27.02 16.58
N HIS A 680 -12.45 -26.82 15.45
CA HIS A 680 -13.04 -27.90 14.64
C HIS A 680 -12.08 -28.45 13.58
N ASP A 681 -11.31 -27.55 12.93
CA ASP A 681 -10.27 -27.90 11.98
C ASP A 681 -9.04 -26.98 12.18
N PRO A 682 -8.22 -27.24 13.22
CA PRO A 682 -6.99 -26.49 13.47
C PRO A 682 -5.98 -26.59 12.32
N ALA A 683 -5.96 -27.71 11.58
CA ALA A 683 -5.05 -27.89 10.46
C ALA A 683 -5.41 -26.95 9.30
N ALA A 684 -6.71 -26.81 8.98
CA ALA A 684 -7.17 -25.80 8.04
C ALA A 684 -6.92 -24.37 8.56
N TYR A 685 -7.17 -24.11 9.84
CA TYR A 685 -6.93 -22.80 10.45
C TYR A 685 -5.48 -22.32 10.25
N ASP A 686 -4.50 -23.14 10.60
CA ASP A 686 -3.07 -22.81 10.49
C ASP A 686 -2.64 -22.60 9.02
N VAL A 687 -3.20 -23.38 8.09
CA VAL A 687 -2.97 -23.22 6.65
C VAL A 687 -3.60 -21.92 6.13
N LEU A 688 -4.89 -21.65 6.41
CA LEU A 688 -5.55 -20.44 5.93
C LEU A 688 -4.94 -19.16 6.53
N VAL A 689 -4.61 -19.15 7.83
CA VAL A 689 -3.96 -17.99 8.48
C VAL A 689 -2.62 -17.67 7.83
N ARG A 690 -1.83 -18.68 7.48
CA ARG A 690 -0.53 -18.49 6.81
C ARG A 690 -0.67 -18.11 5.33
N LEU A 691 -1.58 -18.75 4.60
CA LEU A 691 -1.77 -18.48 3.17
C LEU A 691 -2.45 -17.13 2.89
N TRP A 692 -3.28 -16.60 3.79
CA TRP A 692 -3.77 -15.21 3.70
C TRP A 692 -2.75 -14.16 4.19
N LYS A 693 -1.55 -14.58 4.63
CA LYS A 693 -0.45 -13.73 5.13
C LYS A 693 0.89 -13.93 4.36
N THR A 694 0.86 -14.25 3.07
CA THR A 694 2.08 -14.40 2.23
C THR A 694 2.87 -13.09 2.13
N GLU A 695 3.99 -12.81 2.81
CA GLU A 695 5.10 -13.66 3.27
C GLU A 695 5.57 -13.29 4.70
N SER A 696 6.50 -14.06 5.26
CA SER A 696 6.88 -14.00 6.68
C SER A 696 7.57 -12.71 7.14
N VAL A 697 6.95 -12.03 8.11
CA VAL A 697 7.64 -11.70 9.37
C VAL A 697 7.47 -12.91 10.31
N ASP A 698 8.39 -13.13 11.24
CA ASP A 698 8.54 -14.39 11.97
C ASP A 698 7.27 -14.91 12.68
N SER A 699 7.13 -16.23 12.69
CA SER A 699 6.07 -16.92 13.42
C SER A 699 6.36 -16.99 14.93
N ALA A 700 6.37 -15.83 15.58
CA ALA A 700 6.38 -15.65 17.02
C ALA A 700 5.66 -14.34 17.39
N ASP A 701 4.68 -14.43 18.28
CA ASP A 701 4.06 -13.31 19.00
C ASP A 701 3.40 -12.16 18.20
N GLU A 702 2.36 -12.48 17.41
CA GLU A 702 1.18 -11.59 17.34
C GLU A 702 0.41 -11.54 18.69
N THR A 703 0.67 -12.50 19.58
CA THR A 703 0.07 -12.66 20.92
C THR A 703 0.67 -11.78 22.02
N ALA A 704 1.92 -11.31 21.90
CA ALA A 704 2.62 -10.60 23.01
C ALA A 704 2.90 -9.11 22.76
N HIS A 705 2.20 -8.47 21.81
CA HIS A 705 2.38 -7.04 21.55
C HIS A 705 2.01 -6.15 22.75
N TYR A 706 1.17 -6.67 23.65
CA TYR A 706 0.87 -6.12 24.97
C TYR A 706 1.12 -7.20 26.02
N ARG A 707 1.85 -6.87 27.09
CA ARG A 707 2.18 -7.80 28.19
C ARG A 707 1.97 -7.11 29.52
N VAL A 708 1.24 -7.75 30.44
CA VAL A 708 1.13 -7.24 31.81
C VAL A 708 2.39 -7.61 32.59
N GLU A 709 3.09 -6.57 33.05
CA GLU A 709 4.32 -6.67 33.82
C GLU A 709 4.20 -5.87 35.14
N LYS A 710 5.27 -5.84 35.94
CA LYS A 710 5.34 -4.97 37.12
C LYS A 710 5.76 -3.55 36.70
N PRO A 711 5.18 -2.48 37.28
CA PRO A 711 5.51 -1.12 36.89
C PRO A 711 7.01 -0.78 36.98
N PRO A 712 7.60 -0.21 35.92
CA PRO A 712 8.96 0.30 35.92
C PRO A 712 9.23 1.31 37.05
N ALA A 713 10.39 1.20 37.69
CA ALA A 713 10.73 1.96 38.90
C ALA A 713 10.95 3.47 38.65
N ASP A 714 11.26 3.84 37.41
CA ASP A 714 11.43 5.22 36.94
C ASP A 714 10.10 5.98 36.80
N LEU A 715 8.97 5.29 36.63
CA LEU A 715 7.62 5.87 36.74
C LEU A 715 7.28 6.37 38.16
N ARG A 716 8.05 5.95 39.19
CA ARG A 716 7.95 6.41 40.60
C ARG A 716 6.53 6.31 41.19
N LEU A 717 5.80 5.27 40.81
CA LEU A 717 4.42 5.06 41.25
C LEU A 717 4.32 4.76 42.76
N LYS A 718 3.13 4.99 43.32
CA LYS A 718 2.81 4.59 44.70
C LYS A 718 2.62 3.06 44.77
N PRO A 719 2.90 2.40 45.92
CA PRO A 719 2.81 0.93 46.06
C PRO A 719 1.43 0.26 45.84
N PHE A 720 0.39 1.04 45.54
CA PHE A 720 -0.92 0.54 45.10
C PHE A 720 -0.86 -0.08 43.70
N TYR A 721 0.04 0.40 42.84
CA TYR A 721 0.16 -0.08 41.47
C TYR A 721 1.13 -1.26 41.41
N GLU A 722 0.61 -2.42 41.04
CA GLU A 722 1.36 -3.68 40.93
C GLU A 722 1.39 -4.23 39.50
N LYS A 723 0.52 -3.71 38.61
CA LYS A 723 0.41 -4.09 37.21
C LYS A 723 0.64 -2.90 36.29
N TYR A 724 1.31 -3.15 35.17
CA TYR A 724 1.62 -2.19 34.10
C TYR A 724 1.54 -2.87 32.74
N VAL A 725 1.14 -2.12 31.72
CA VAL A 725 1.36 -2.47 30.32
C VAL A 725 1.78 -1.21 29.55
N ASP A 726 2.63 -1.39 28.55
CA ASP A 726 3.03 -0.31 27.66
C ASP A 726 2.12 -0.27 26.42
N ALA A 727 1.45 0.86 26.20
CA ALA A 727 0.71 1.12 24.96
C ALA A 727 1.62 1.89 24.00
N SER A 728 2.65 1.18 23.52
CA SER A 728 3.68 1.66 22.58
C SER A 728 4.22 3.05 22.97
N GLY A 729 4.80 3.11 24.16
CA GLY A 729 5.37 4.28 24.83
C GLY A 729 4.44 4.98 25.83
N TYR A 730 3.14 4.67 25.86
CA TYR A 730 2.19 5.31 26.80
C TYR A 730 1.89 4.42 28.02
N PRO A 731 2.16 4.86 29.27
CA PRO A 731 1.97 4.02 30.44
C PRO A 731 0.49 3.79 30.81
N ILE A 732 0.14 2.51 30.98
CA ILE A 732 -1.15 2.07 31.55
C ILE A 732 -0.85 1.25 32.81
N ILE A 733 -1.50 1.59 33.93
CA ILE A 733 -1.17 1.05 35.27
C ILE A 733 -2.43 0.64 36.04
N ALA A 734 -2.29 -0.37 36.91
CA ALA A 734 -3.39 -0.90 37.70
C ALA A 734 -2.92 -1.50 39.03
N SER A 735 -3.87 -1.76 39.94
CA SER A 735 -3.63 -2.56 41.14
C SER A 735 -3.46 -4.04 40.81
N SER A 736 -3.08 -4.86 41.80
CA SER A 736 -3.01 -6.31 41.64
C SER A 736 -4.36 -6.99 41.41
N LYS A 737 -5.49 -6.31 41.69
CA LYS A 737 -6.85 -6.87 41.52
C LYS A 737 -7.34 -6.94 40.09
N VAL A 738 -6.97 -5.94 39.27
CA VAL A 738 -7.52 -5.75 37.93
C VAL A 738 -7.23 -6.95 37.03
N ASN A 739 -8.21 -7.38 36.24
CA ASN A 739 -8.05 -8.44 35.25
C ASN A 739 -7.01 -8.03 34.19
N ASP A 740 -6.03 -8.88 33.91
CA ASP A 740 -4.94 -8.58 32.97
C ASP A 740 -5.48 -8.19 31.58
N PHE A 741 -6.54 -8.86 31.11
CA PHE A 741 -7.20 -8.53 29.85
C PHE A 741 -7.75 -7.10 29.80
N ALA A 742 -8.08 -6.46 30.93
CA ALA A 742 -8.52 -5.07 30.97
C ALA A 742 -7.35 -4.10 30.69
N LEU A 743 -6.13 -4.43 31.14
CA LEU A 743 -4.93 -3.69 30.76
C LEU A 743 -4.64 -3.89 29.26
N LEU A 744 -4.76 -5.12 28.75
CA LEU A 744 -4.51 -5.42 27.33
C LEU A 744 -5.50 -4.70 26.39
N GLU A 745 -6.80 -4.69 26.71
CA GLU A 745 -7.81 -3.94 25.96
C GLU A 745 -7.61 -2.43 26.09
N ALA A 746 -7.23 -1.92 27.27
CA ALA A 746 -6.89 -0.50 27.42
C ALA A 746 -5.69 -0.11 26.56
N ALA A 747 -4.66 -0.98 26.45
CA ALA A 747 -3.51 -0.76 25.58
C ALA A 747 -3.91 -0.72 24.11
N TYR A 748 -4.68 -1.72 23.65
CA TYR A 748 -5.22 -1.76 22.30
C TYR A 748 -6.01 -0.49 21.94
N LEU A 749 -6.91 -0.03 22.82
CA LEU A 749 -7.70 1.18 22.56
C LEU A 749 -6.84 2.45 22.52
N VAL A 750 -5.87 2.59 23.44
CA VAL A 750 -4.93 3.72 23.44
C VAL A 750 -4.06 3.73 22.18
N ASP A 751 -3.57 2.57 21.74
CA ASP A 751 -2.77 2.46 20.52
C ASP A 751 -3.62 2.77 19.28
N MET A 752 -4.82 2.20 19.15
CA MET A 752 -5.73 2.45 18.02
C MET A 752 -6.22 3.91 17.95
N MET A 753 -6.47 4.57 19.08
CA MET A 753 -6.82 6.00 19.11
C MET A 753 -5.65 6.91 18.70
N LEU A 754 -4.40 6.50 18.95
CA LEU A 754 -3.21 7.29 18.66
C LEU A 754 -2.37 6.76 17.49
N ALA A 755 -2.86 5.76 16.74
CA ALA A 755 -2.12 5.03 15.69
C ALA A 755 -1.61 5.90 14.53
N LYS A 756 -2.15 7.11 14.36
CA LYS A 756 -1.69 8.11 13.37
C LYS A 756 -1.05 9.35 14.01
N ARG A 757 -0.92 9.39 15.35
CA ARG A 757 -0.47 10.54 16.16
C ARG A 757 0.56 10.17 17.25
N PRO A 758 1.74 9.64 16.86
CA PRO A 758 2.85 9.43 17.81
C PRO A 758 3.37 10.75 18.41
N ASP A 759 3.14 11.88 17.73
CA ASP A 759 3.41 13.24 18.18
C ASP A 759 2.56 13.64 19.40
N ILE A 760 1.24 13.38 19.36
CA ILE A 760 0.35 13.57 20.51
C ILE A 760 0.79 12.64 21.64
N ARG A 761 1.08 11.35 21.35
CA ARG A 761 1.52 10.39 22.37
C ARG A 761 2.78 10.87 23.08
N ALA A 762 3.79 11.30 22.33
CA ALA A 762 5.03 11.84 22.90
C ALA A 762 4.77 13.07 23.77
N ALA A 763 3.90 14.00 23.36
CA ALA A 763 3.52 15.16 24.16
C ALA A 763 2.79 14.77 25.46
N MET A 764 1.86 13.80 25.40
CA MET A 764 1.18 13.25 26.58
C MET A 764 2.17 12.64 27.56
N VAL A 765 3.05 11.74 27.10
CA VAL A 765 4.06 11.07 27.94
C VAL A 765 5.05 12.08 28.54
N ALA A 766 5.53 13.04 27.75
CA ALA A 766 6.42 14.11 28.22
C ALA A 766 5.76 15.00 29.30
N SER A 767 4.42 15.13 29.29
CA SER A 767 3.66 15.82 30.34
C SER A 767 3.45 14.97 31.61
N GLY A 768 3.98 13.75 31.67
CA GLY A 768 3.78 12.79 32.77
C GLY A 768 2.45 12.03 32.73
N SER A 769 1.77 12.05 31.57
CA SER A 769 0.43 11.46 31.40
C SER A 769 0.47 9.93 31.39
N ARG A 770 -0.56 9.32 31.99
CA ARG A 770 -0.76 7.87 32.10
C ARG A 770 -2.23 7.52 32.30
N LEU A 771 -2.62 6.30 31.97
CA LEU A 771 -3.96 5.76 32.22
C LEU A 771 -3.95 4.81 33.42
N ILE A 772 -4.99 4.90 34.25
CA ILE A 772 -5.25 4.02 35.38
C ILE A 772 -6.45 3.13 35.06
N VAL A 773 -6.28 1.81 35.12
CA VAL A 773 -7.41 0.89 35.18
C VAL A 773 -7.70 0.57 36.65
N MET A 774 -8.96 0.67 37.07
CA MET A 774 -9.42 0.34 38.42
C MET A 774 -10.34 -0.89 38.40
N ALA A 775 -10.25 -1.72 39.43
CA ALA A 775 -11.04 -2.95 39.51
C ALA A 775 -12.53 -2.67 39.71
N HIS A 776 -13.37 -3.67 39.41
CA HIS A 776 -14.83 -3.60 39.55
C HIS A 776 -15.29 -3.43 41.01
N ASP A 777 -14.41 -3.67 41.99
CA ASP A 777 -14.63 -3.49 43.43
C ASP A 777 -13.80 -2.35 44.06
N GLU A 778 -13.04 -1.60 43.26
CA GLU A 778 -12.32 -0.37 43.63
C GLU A 778 -13.08 0.86 43.14
N PHE A 779 -12.96 2.01 43.80
CA PHE A 779 -13.71 3.23 43.45
C PHE A 779 -12.81 4.44 43.21
N THR A 780 -13.41 5.51 42.67
CA THR A 780 -12.75 6.76 42.26
C THR A 780 -11.78 7.30 43.32
N THR A 781 -12.12 7.25 44.61
CA THR A 781 -11.26 7.75 45.69
C THR A 781 -10.37 6.71 46.37
N ASP A 782 -10.43 5.44 45.94
CA ASP A 782 -9.41 4.43 46.26
C ASP A 782 -8.16 4.62 45.38
N ILE A 783 -8.32 5.16 44.16
CA ILE A 783 -7.20 5.57 43.30
C ILE A 783 -6.34 6.60 44.05
N PRO A 784 -5.04 6.33 44.28
CA PRO A 784 -4.22 7.17 45.15
C PRO A 784 -4.03 8.62 44.70
N GLU A 785 -4.22 8.93 43.41
CA GLU A 785 -4.14 10.28 42.86
C GLU A 785 -5.43 11.07 43.18
N HIS A 786 -6.59 10.45 42.96
CA HIS A 786 -7.91 11.02 43.23
C HIS A 786 -8.38 10.85 44.69
N SER A 787 -7.62 10.14 45.54
CA SER A 787 -7.91 9.91 46.97
C SER A 787 -8.08 11.18 47.83
N HIS A 788 -7.79 12.35 47.27
CA HIS A 788 -8.00 13.66 47.87
C HIS A 788 -9.44 14.22 47.66
N LEU A 789 -10.20 13.71 46.68
CA LEU A 789 -11.52 14.22 46.28
C LEU A 789 -12.58 14.02 47.38
N ARG A 790 -13.38 15.05 47.68
CA ARG A 790 -14.41 15.00 48.74
C ARG A 790 -15.76 15.56 48.28
N PRO A 791 -16.89 15.09 48.85
CA PRO A 791 -17.03 13.89 49.68
C PRO A 791 -16.72 12.61 48.88
N SER A 792 -16.03 11.63 49.47
CA SER A 792 -15.62 10.39 48.76
C SER A 792 -16.83 9.64 48.19
N ASP A 793 -17.85 9.39 49.02
CA ASP A 793 -19.10 8.75 48.59
C ASP A 793 -19.81 9.48 47.42
N TYR A 794 -19.54 10.78 47.17
CA TYR A 794 -20.07 11.46 45.98
C TYR A 794 -19.28 11.08 44.72
N TRP A 795 -17.95 11.13 44.78
CA TRP A 795 -17.07 10.84 43.63
C TRP A 795 -17.06 9.36 43.26
N ASP A 796 -17.03 8.50 44.26
CA ASP A 796 -17.21 7.05 44.11
C ASP A 796 -18.58 6.71 43.50
N ALA A 797 -19.63 7.49 43.78
CA ALA A 797 -20.99 7.28 43.24
C ALA A 797 -21.26 7.97 41.89
N ARG A 798 -20.36 8.85 41.43
CA ARG A 798 -20.53 9.71 40.24
C ARG A 798 -19.84 9.13 39.00
N ALA A 799 -18.78 8.36 39.16
CA ALA A 799 -17.83 8.06 38.11
C ALA A 799 -17.34 6.60 38.14
N ARG A 800 -17.01 6.06 36.96
CA ARG A 800 -16.12 4.90 36.76
C ARG A 800 -14.94 5.24 35.83
N GLY A 801 -14.69 6.54 35.67
CA GLY A 801 -13.55 7.10 34.96
C GLY A 801 -13.49 8.60 35.23
N LEU A 802 -12.30 9.17 35.04
CA LEU A 802 -12.04 10.61 35.10
C LEU A 802 -10.89 10.91 34.14
N GLY A 803 -11.09 11.81 33.20
CA GLY A 803 -10.04 12.36 32.34
C GLY A 803 -9.11 13.29 33.11
N GLY A 804 -7.86 13.38 32.65
CA GLY A 804 -6.87 14.29 33.23
C GLY A 804 -7.15 15.76 32.87
N SER A 805 -6.46 16.65 33.58
CA SER A 805 -6.54 18.10 33.42
C SER A 805 -5.16 18.71 33.11
N ARG A 806 -5.05 20.05 33.16
CA ARG A 806 -3.74 20.72 33.06
C ARG A 806 -2.85 20.47 34.29
N ASP A 807 -3.44 20.06 35.42
CA ASP A 807 -2.74 19.84 36.70
C ASP A 807 -2.71 18.37 37.12
N GLU A 808 -3.78 17.60 36.87
CA GLU A 808 -3.82 16.14 37.10
C GLU A 808 -3.49 15.40 35.79
N PRO A 809 -2.32 14.75 35.64
CA PRO A 809 -1.91 14.13 34.38
C PRO A 809 -2.55 12.75 34.13
N VAL A 810 -3.33 12.23 35.08
CA VAL A 810 -3.85 10.87 35.01
C VAL A 810 -5.27 10.83 34.44
N CYS A 811 -5.50 9.90 33.52
CA CYS A 811 -6.85 9.45 33.17
C CYS A 811 -7.15 8.16 33.96
N SER A 812 -8.42 7.87 34.25
CA SER A 812 -8.83 6.60 34.85
C SER A 812 -10.09 6.00 34.20
N CYS A 813 -10.23 4.67 34.27
CA CYS A 813 -11.40 3.92 33.77
C CYS A 813 -11.58 2.58 34.52
N GLY A 814 -12.82 2.07 34.56
CA GLY A 814 -13.18 0.81 35.22
C GLY A 814 -13.05 -0.41 34.31
N GLU A 815 -12.48 -1.50 34.85
CA GLU A 815 -12.34 -2.76 34.10
C GLU A 815 -13.69 -3.33 33.62
N GLU A 816 -14.78 -3.09 34.37
CA GLU A 816 -16.10 -3.61 34.00
C GLU A 816 -16.62 -3.02 32.70
N ASN A 817 -16.22 -1.79 32.37
CA ASN A 817 -16.61 -1.12 31.15
C ASN A 817 -15.69 -1.48 29.97
N LEU A 818 -14.40 -1.62 30.27
CA LEU A 818 -13.39 -2.09 29.32
C LEU A 818 -13.66 -3.51 28.85
N LEU A 819 -14.05 -4.43 29.75
CA LEU A 819 -14.26 -5.85 29.47
C LEU A 819 -15.74 -6.24 29.29
N GLY A 820 -16.68 -5.33 29.59
CA GLY A 820 -18.12 -5.48 29.30
C GLY A 820 -18.89 -6.38 30.27
N PHE A 821 -18.59 -6.29 31.57
CA PHE A 821 -19.24 -7.12 32.60
C PHE A 821 -20.73 -6.81 32.78
N ASP A 822 -21.52 -7.79 33.23
CA ASP A 822 -22.88 -7.54 33.73
C ASP A 822 -22.84 -6.54 34.90
N GLY A 823 -23.73 -5.55 34.86
CA GLY A 823 -23.80 -4.45 35.83
C GLY A 823 -23.02 -3.20 35.45
N ASP A 824 -22.22 -3.22 34.36
CA ASP A 824 -21.49 -2.04 33.83
C ASP A 824 -22.42 -0.80 33.77
N PRO A 825 -22.16 0.26 34.56
CA PRO A 825 -22.99 1.46 34.60
C PRO A 825 -22.89 2.32 33.33
N TYR A 826 -21.94 2.01 32.45
CA TYR A 826 -21.67 2.63 31.16
C TYR A 826 -21.79 1.59 30.01
N SER A 827 -22.63 0.56 30.16
CA SER A 827 -22.75 -0.59 29.23
C SER A 827 -23.05 -0.26 27.76
N THR A 828 -23.56 0.94 27.48
CA THR A 828 -23.87 1.44 26.12
C THR A 828 -22.73 2.23 25.47
N GLU A 829 -21.58 2.37 26.15
CA GLU A 829 -20.42 3.14 25.68
C GLU A 829 -19.10 2.54 26.21
N ASN A 830 -17.97 3.11 25.78
CA ASN A 830 -16.65 2.91 26.38
C ASN A 830 -16.15 4.23 26.98
N ILE A 831 -15.96 4.23 28.30
CA ILE A 831 -15.59 5.40 29.09
C ILE A 831 -14.10 5.76 28.93
N LEU A 832 -13.22 4.80 28.62
CA LEU A 832 -11.83 5.10 28.27
C LEU A 832 -11.78 6.03 27.06
N ILE A 833 -12.54 5.77 25.99
CA ILE A 833 -12.52 6.63 24.79
C ILE A 833 -12.94 8.08 25.10
N HIS A 834 -13.87 8.30 26.03
CA HIS A 834 -14.25 9.64 26.51
C HIS A 834 -13.16 10.28 27.37
N GLU A 835 -12.76 9.62 28.46
CA GLU A 835 -11.86 10.20 29.45
C GLU A 835 -10.42 10.35 28.90
N PHE A 836 -10.03 9.48 27.97
CA PHE A 836 -8.78 9.57 27.22
C PHE A 836 -8.80 10.71 26.19
N ALA A 837 -9.97 11.12 25.68
CA ALA A 837 -10.09 12.31 24.83
C ALA A 837 -9.76 13.61 25.59
N HIS A 838 -10.21 13.74 26.85
CA HIS A 838 -9.78 14.84 27.73
C HIS A 838 -8.27 14.83 27.94
N ASN A 839 -7.67 13.65 28.10
CA ASN A 839 -6.22 13.49 28.23
C ASN A 839 -5.48 13.85 26.92
N ILE A 840 -5.99 13.44 25.77
CA ILE A 840 -5.47 13.82 24.44
C ILE A 840 -5.52 15.33 24.25
N HIS A 841 -6.61 15.98 24.63
CA HIS A 841 -6.76 17.45 24.59
C HIS A 841 -5.78 18.14 25.55
N LEU A 842 -5.87 17.87 26.85
CA LEU A 842 -5.24 18.67 27.90
C LEU A 842 -3.81 18.24 28.27
N ARG A 843 -3.37 17.04 27.88
CA ARG A 843 -1.97 16.55 28.05
C ARG A 843 -1.20 16.47 26.74
N GLY A 844 -1.87 16.22 25.62
CA GLY A 844 -1.25 16.09 24.31
C GLY A 844 -1.33 17.38 23.49
N LEU A 845 -2.51 17.65 22.95
CA LEU A 845 -2.74 18.69 21.94
C LEU A 845 -2.36 20.09 22.42
N VAL A 846 -2.77 20.53 23.61
CA VAL A 846 -2.39 21.88 24.11
C VAL A 846 -0.89 22.07 24.37
N ASN A 847 -0.13 20.98 24.52
CA ASN A 847 1.32 21.01 24.69
C ASN A 847 2.08 20.92 23.35
N LEU A 848 1.40 20.50 22.28
CA LEU A 848 1.94 20.33 20.93
C LEU A 848 1.56 21.50 20.00
N ASP A 849 0.28 21.92 20.05
CA ASP A 849 -0.26 23.12 19.42
C ASP A 849 -0.98 23.98 20.49
N PRO A 850 -0.31 25.03 21.01
CA PRO A 850 -0.91 25.96 21.95
C PRO A 850 -2.18 26.67 21.44
N ALA A 851 -2.42 26.72 20.13
CA ALA A 851 -3.61 27.33 19.54
C ALA A 851 -4.80 26.36 19.38
N PHE A 852 -4.61 25.05 19.57
CA PHE A 852 -5.67 24.04 19.42
C PHE A 852 -6.88 24.35 20.32
N ASP A 853 -6.60 24.75 21.57
CA ASP A 853 -7.59 25.04 22.61
C ASP A 853 -8.57 26.15 22.18
N ASP A 854 -8.07 27.19 21.51
CA ASP A 854 -8.87 28.32 21.05
C ASP A 854 -9.63 28.00 19.75
N ARG A 855 -9.08 27.14 18.89
CA ARG A 855 -9.78 26.60 17.71
C ARG A 855 -10.94 25.69 18.12
N LEU A 856 -10.76 24.89 19.17
CA LEU A 856 -11.81 24.05 19.76
C LEU A 856 -12.92 24.89 20.43
N LYS A 857 -12.56 25.93 21.22
CA LYS A 857 -13.54 26.89 21.78
C LYS A 857 -14.36 27.56 20.69
N LEU A 858 -13.71 28.03 19.62
CA LEU A 858 -14.38 28.67 18.50
C LEU A 858 -15.37 27.71 17.78
N ALA A 859 -14.99 26.43 17.60
CA ALA A 859 -15.91 25.42 17.06
C ALA A 859 -17.11 25.19 17.99
N TYR A 860 -16.88 25.02 19.30
CA TYR A 860 -17.92 24.89 20.32
C TYR A 860 -18.88 26.08 20.33
N GLU A 861 -18.37 27.32 20.34
CA GLU A 861 -19.20 28.53 20.32
C GLU A 861 -20.08 28.62 19.06
N GLN A 862 -19.54 28.22 17.90
CA GLN A 862 -20.31 28.16 16.65
C GLN A 862 -21.39 27.08 16.69
N ALA A 863 -21.11 25.90 17.25
CA ALA A 863 -22.09 24.83 17.45
C ALA A 863 -23.22 25.26 18.40
N MET A 864 -22.88 25.83 19.56
CA MET A 864 -23.87 26.36 20.52
C MET A 864 -24.72 27.47 19.91
N LYS A 865 -24.11 28.38 19.13
CA LYS A 865 -24.81 29.47 18.42
C LYS A 865 -25.76 28.96 17.33
N ARG A 866 -25.44 27.82 16.70
CA ARG A 866 -26.33 27.09 15.77
C ARG A 866 -27.42 26.28 16.49
N GLY A 867 -27.37 26.18 17.82
CA GLY A 867 -28.30 25.37 18.62
C GLY A 867 -28.01 23.86 18.59
N LEU A 868 -26.85 23.45 18.07
CA LEU A 868 -26.40 22.06 18.14
C LEU A 868 -26.16 21.65 19.60
N TRP A 869 -26.35 20.36 19.89
CA TRP A 869 -26.15 19.76 21.22
C TRP A 869 -26.97 20.36 22.37
N LYS A 870 -27.93 21.25 22.08
CA LYS A 870 -28.65 22.05 23.09
C LYS A 870 -29.29 21.17 24.18
N GLY A 871 -28.78 21.29 25.40
CA GLY A 871 -29.27 20.55 26.57
C GLY A 871 -28.75 19.11 26.67
N LYS A 872 -27.74 18.74 25.87
CA LYS A 872 -27.01 17.47 25.90
C LYS A 872 -25.64 17.62 26.58
N TYR A 873 -24.97 16.53 26.91
CA TYR A 873 -23.73 16.57 27.71
C TYR A 873 -22.61 17.37 27.00
N ALA A 874 -22.46 17.22 25.68
CA ALA A 874 -21.61 18.05 24.82
C ALA A 874 -21.87 19.58 24.90
N SER A 875 -23.03 20.05 25.40
CA SER A 875 -23.29 21.49 25.61
C SER A 875 -22.85 22.04 26.97
N THR A 876 -22.10 21.24 27.75
CA THR A 876 -21.63 21.65 29.09
C THR A 876 -20.46 22.62 29.00
N ASN A 877 -19.44 22.31 28.17
CA ASN A 877 -18.29 23.15 27.84
C ASN A 877 -17.53 22.57 26.62
N HIS A 878 -16.48 23.25 26.15
CA HIS A 878 -15.73 22.89 24.94
C HIS A 878 -14.88 21.61 25.03
N ALA A 879 -14.48 21.17 26.23
CA ALA A 879 -13.75 19.91 26.42
C ALA A 879 -14.72 18.71 26.37
N GLU A 880 -15.88 18.81 27.04
CA GLU A 880 -16.94 17.79 26.96
C GLU A 880 -17.47 17.66 25.51
N TYR A 881 -17.61 18.79 24.81
CA TYR A 881 -17.90 18.84 23.37
C TYR A 881 -16.86 18.09 22.52
N PHE A 882 -15.57 18.20 22.86
CA PHE A 882 -14.53 17.40 22.19
C PHE A 882 -14.67 15.92 22.51
N ALA A 883 -14.75 15.52 23.78
CA ALA A 883 -14.79 14.12 24.20
C ALA A 883 -16.01 13.36 23.64
N GLU A 884 -17.19 13.99 23.65
CA GLU A 884 -18.40 13.48 22.99
C GLU A 884 -18.20 13.32 21.47
N GLY A 885 -17.57 14.30 20.83
CA GLY A 885 -17.16 14.21 19.43
C GLY A 885 -16.19 13.08 19.16
N VAL A 886 -15.24 12.82 20.07
CA VAL A 886 -14.30 11.71 19.98
C VAL A 886 -15.03 10.36 20.12
N GLN A 887 -15.97 10.22 21.07
CA GLN A 887 -16.82 9.03 21.16
C GLN A 887 -17.58 8.79 19.86
N SER A 888 -18.30 9.78 19.32
CA SER A 888 -19.04 9.61 18.06
C SER A 888 -18.10 9.33 16.88
N TRP A 889 -16.94 9.99 16.83
CA TRP A 889 -15.91 9.77 15.80
C TRP A 889 -15.32 8.36 15.82
N PHE A 890 -15.35 7.64 16.95
CA PHE A 890 -14.97 6.22 17.05
C PHE A 890 -16.16 5.26 17.10
N ASN A 891 -17.39 5.73 16.79
CA ASN A 891 -18.65 4.97 16.85
C ASN A 891 -18.93 4.38 18.26
N ASN A 892 -18.79 5.21 19.29
CA ASN A 892 -18.82 4.83 20.70
C ASN A 892 -19.67 5.75 21.60
N ASN A 893 -20.36 6.76 21.05
CA ASN A 893 -21.31 7.54 21.85
C ASN A 893 -22.62 6.76 21.99
N ARG A 894 -23.67 7.38 22.56
CA ARG A 894 -24.91 6.71 22.94
C ARG A 894 -26.10 7.15 22.11
N GLN A 895 -26.87 6.16 21.69
CA GLN A 895 -28.22 6.31 21.17
C GLN A 895 -29.10 7.25 22.05
N PRO A 896 -30.09 7.95 21.46
CA PRO A 896 -30.78 9.07 22.10
C PRO A 896 -31.36 8.79 23.50
N ASP A 897 -30.85 9.51 24.51
CA ASP A 897 -31.40 9.50 25.87
C ASP A 897 -31.57 10.92 26.45
N HIS A 898 -31.56 11.07 27.78
CA HIS A 898 -31.66 12.38 28.45
C HIS A 898 -30.42 13.26 28.20
N ASP A 899 -29.25 12.64 28.06
CA ASP A 899 -27.93 13.27 28.06
C ASP A 899 -27.30 13.32 26.66
N HIS A 900 -27.61 12.37 25.76
CA HIS A 900 -27.05 12.24 24.40
C HIS A 900 -28.13 12.43 23.31
N ASN A 901 -27.75 12.79 22.07
CA ASN A 901 -28.66 12.98 20.93
C ASN A 901 -28.63 11.76 19.98
N HIS A 902 -28.83 11.95 18.67
CA HIS A 902 -28.77 10.90 17.64
C HIS A 902 -27.40 10.75 16.99
N VAL A 903 -26.36 11.35 17.58
CA VAL A 903 -25.03 11.43 16.96
C VAL A 903 -24.10 10.47 17.68
N ASP A 904 -24.18 9.18 17.38
CA ASP A 904 -23.29 8.17 17.96
C ASP A 904 -22.33 7.51 16.99
N THR A 905 -22.53 7.67 15.68
CA THR A 905 -21.55 7.32 14.65
C THR A 905 -20.78 8.51 14.11
N ARG A 906 -19.62 8.20 13.48
CA ARG A 906 -18.80 9.15 12.73
C ARG A 906 -19.56 9.81 11.57
N SER A 907 -20.51 9.08 10.97
CA SER A 907 -21.31 9.58 9.85
C SER A 907 -22.29 10.66 10.30
N GLU A 908 -23.04 10.40 11.37
CA GLU A 908 -23.96 11.40 11.95
C GLU A 908 -23.20 12.60 12.49
N LEU A 909 -21.98 12.42 13.02
CA LEU A 909 -21.16 13.54 13.47
C LEU A 909 -20.75 14.44 12.29
N GLN A 910 -20.39 13.85 11.15
CA GLN A 910 -20.05 14.59 9.93
C GLN A 910 -21.25 15.34 9.33
N GLU A 911 -22.47 14.82 9.47
CA GLU A 911 -23.70 15.47 9.01
C GLU A 911 -24.20 16.56 9.99
N TYR A 912 -24.30 16.23 11.28
CA TYR A 912 -24.88 17.12 12.31
C TYR A 912 -23.93 18.26 12.70
N ASP A 913 -22.66 17.94 12.99
CA ASP A 913 -21.64 18.89 13.39
C ASP A 913 -20.34 18.72 12.59
N PRO A 914 -20.33 19.13 11.30
CA PRO A 914 -19.13 19.11 10.48
C PRO A 914 -17.97 19.97 11.04
N GLY A 915 -18.24 20.87 12.00
CA GLY A 915 -17.19 21.62 12.70
C GLY A 915 -16.44 20.74 13.69
N LEU A 916 -17.17 20.06 14.58
CA LEU A 916 -16.60 19.05 15.49
C LEU A 916 -15.97 17.89 14.71
N ALA A 917 -16.63 17.41 13.66
CA ALA A 917 -16.08 16.36 12.80
C ALA A 917 -14.77 16.77 12.11
N ALA A 918 -14.61 18.05 11.72
CA ALA A 918 -13.35 18.56 11.17
C ALA A 918 -12.23 18.58 12.22
N ILE A 919 -12.51 18.98 13.47
CA ILE A 919 -11.56 18.91 14.58
C ILE A 919 -11.16 17.45 14.85
N CYS A 920 -12.11 16.52 14.93
CA CYS A 920 -11.80 15.09 15.11
C CYS A 920 -11.00 14.51 13.93
N LYS A 921 -11.29 14.93 12.69
CA LYS A 921 -10.51 14.55 11.50
C LYS A 921 -9.09 15.12 11.50
N GLU A 922 -8.89 16.32 12.02
CA GLU A 922 -7.56 16.92 12.19
C GLU A 922 -6.75 16.20 13.27
N VAL A 923 -7.39 15.87 14.40
CA VAL A 923 -6.72 15.13 15.48
C VAL A 923 -6.37 13.71 15.03
N PHE A 924 -7.34 12.92 14.58
CA PHE A 924 -7.18 11.46 14.39
C PHE A 924 -6.91 11.01 12.94
N GLY A 925 -7.10 11.89 11.95
CA GLY A 925 -7.00 11.53 10.53
C GLY A 925 -8.06 10.51 10.08
N PRO A 926 -7.81 9.79 8.96
CA PRO A 926 -8.60 8.64 8.57
C PRO A 926 -8.33 7.46 9.51
N THR A 927 -9.20 7.28 10.51
CA THR A 927 -9.13 6.19 11.49
C THR A 927 -9.93 4.97 11.04
N GLN A 928 -9.34 3.79 11.22
CA GLN A 928 -9.97 2.49 10.99
C GLN A 928 -10.77 1.96 12.21
N LEU A 929 -10.55 2.52 13.42
CA LEU A 929 -11.27 2.07 14.60
C LEU A 929 -12.75 2.46 14.50
N VAL A 930 -13.60 1.44 14.45
CA VAL A 930 -15.03 1.47 14.77
C VAL A 930 -15.15 0.62 16.02
N TYR A 931 -15.49 1.24 17.15
CA TYR A 931 -15.50 0.53 18.42
C TYR A 931 -16.66 -0.46 18.51
N THR A 932 -16.38 -1.63 19.08
CA THR A 932 -17.38 -2.62 19.49
C THR A 932 -16.98 -3.17 20.87
N LYS A 933 -17.95 -3.62 21.68
CA LYS A 933 -17.64 -4.20 23.01
C LYS A 933 -16.83 -5.52 22.88
N PRO A 934 -15.91 -5.81 23.82
CA PRO A 934 -14.98 -6.95 23.79
C PRO A 934 -15.59 -8.33 23.51
N ALA A 935 -16.84 -8.58 23.92
CA ALA A 935 -17.55 -9.83 23.62
C ALA A 935 -17.71 -10.11 22.11
N THR A 936 -17.45 -9.11 21.25
CA THR A 936 -17.40 -9.23 19.78
C THR A 936 -15.98 -9.26 19.21
N ARG A 937 -14.95 -9.23 20.06
CA ARG A 937 -13.51 -9.12 19.73
C ARG A 937 -12.63 -10.01 20.63
N ILE A 938 -13.09 -11.21 20.98
CA ILE A 938 -12.36 -12.19 21.81
C ILE A 938 -11.23 -12.90 21.03
N SER A 939 -10.28 -12.13 20.50
CA SER A 939 -9.13 -12.60 19.73
C SER A 939 -7.95 -11.62 19.83
N GLY A 940 -6.74 -12.06 19.47
CA GLY A 940 -5.53 -11.24 19.60
C GLY A 940 -5.21 -10.97 21.08
N HIS A 941 -5.17 -9.70 21.48
CA HIS A 941 -4.91 -9.29 22.88
C HIS A 941 -6.01 -9.69 23.88
N LEU A 942 -7.12 -10.25 23.40
CA LEU A 942 -8.20 -10.87 24.19
C LEU A 942 -8.33 -12.39 23.96
N GLU A 943 -7.35 -13.03 23.32
CA GLU A 943 -7.35 -14.50 23.18
C GLU A 943 -7.27 -15.17 24.56
N GLY A 944 -8.23 -16.07 24.85
CA GLY A 944 -8.38 -16.70 26.16
C GLY A 944 -9.20 -15.91 27.19
N TYR A 945 -9.69 -14.70 26.89
CA TYR A 945 -10.67 -14.02 27.72
C TYR A 945 -12.06 -14.67 27.57
N ASP A 946 -12.67 -15.07 28.69
CA ASP A 946 -14.03 -15.59 28.75
C ASP A 946 -14.98 -14.59 29.44
N PRO A 947 -15.88 -13.92 28.70
CA PRO A 947 -16.88 -13.03 29.27
C PRO A 947 -17.86 -13.71 30.23
N GLU A 948 -18.14 -15.01 30.11
CA GLU A 948 -19.09 -15.72 31.00
C GLU A 948 -18.52 -15.96 32.40
N GLN A 949 -17.19 -15.95 32.55
CA GLN A 949 -16.50 -16.08 33.84
C GLN A 949 -16.29 -14.74 34.57
N SER A 950 -16.70 -13.62 33.97
CA SER A 950 -16.42 -12.28 34.51
C SER A 950 -17.30 -11.89 35.71
N PRO A 951 -16.76 -11.14 36.70
CA PRO A 951 -17.50 -10.78 37.89
C PRO A 951 -18.58 -9.72 37.59
N ARG A 952 -19.75 -9.87 38.20
CA ARG A 952 -20.83 -8.87 38.08
C ARG A 952 -20.48 -7.60 38.86
N PHE A 953 -20.37 -6.47 38.17
CA PHE A 953 -20.17 -5.17 38.82
C PHE A 953 -21.39 -4.79 39.67
N GLN A 954 -21.16 -4.39 40.93
CA GLN A 954 -22.21 -3.99 41.86
C GLN A 954 -21.81 -2.79 42.72
N TRP A 955 -22.68 -1.79 42.74
CA TRP A 955 -22.50 -0.59 43.56
C TRP A 955 -22.63 -0.92 45.07
N PRO A 956 -21.60 -0.68 45.90
CA PRO A 956 -21.64 -1.03 47.33
C PRO A 956 -22.66 -0.19 48.10
N ALA A 957 -23.23 -0.79 49.15
CA ALA A 957 -24.38 -0.24 49.88
C ALA A 957 -24.18 1.20 50.40
N ARG A 958 -22.94 1.59 50.76
CA ARG A 958 -22.59 2.97 51.19
C ARG A 958 -23.02 4.03 50.18
N LEU A 959 -22.84 3.76 48.88
CA LEU A 959 -23.06 4.72 47.81
C LEU A 959 -24.55 4.94 47.48
N LYS A 960 -25.47 4.12 48.02
CA LYS A 960 -26.91 4.16 47.69
C LYS A 960 -27.55 5.54 47.92
N GLN A 961 -27.15 6.23 48.99
CA GLN A 961 -27.65 7.59 49.29
C GLN A 961 -27.07 8.63 48.32
N ALA A 962 -25.76 8.57 48.05
CA ALA A 962 -25.09 9.48 47.13
C ALA A 962 -25.61 9.33 45.69
N LYS A 963 -25.75 8.10 45.18
CA LYS A 963 -26.35 7.81 43.87
C LYS A 963 -27.79 8.34 43.75
N SER A 964 -28.61 8.17 44.80
CA SER A 964 -29.97 8.72 44.84
C SER A 964 -29.98 10.24 44.74
N LYS A 965 -29.09 10.91 45.49
CA LYS A 965 -28.91 12.37 45.41
C LYS A 965 -28.46 12.81 44.02
N ILE A 966 -27.43 12.18 43.45
CA ILE A 966 -26.90 12.48 42.12
C ILE A 966 -28.01 12.37 41.06
N ARG A 967 -28.77 11.27 41.05
CA ARG A 967 -29.89 11.09 40.12
C ARG A 967 -30.93 12.21 40.25
N ASN A 968 -31.35 12.53 41.47
CA ASN A 968 -32.33 13.59 41.74
C ASN A 968 -31.81 14.99 41.34
N ASP A 969 -30.53 15.27 41.55
CA ASP A 969 -29.91 16.55 41.19
C ASP A 969 -29.68 16.67 39.67
N THR A 970 -29.44 15.58 38.95
CA THR A 970 -29.42 15.55 37.48
C THR A 970 -30.81 15.80 36.90
N THR A 971 -31.85 15.09 37.36
CA THR A 971 -33.24 15.28 36.88
C THR A 971 -33.76 16.71 37.11
N LYS A 972 -33.25 17.42 38.12
CA LYS A 972 -33.62 18.83 38.39
C LYS A 972 -32.95 19.87 37.49
N ARG A 973 -31.88 19.54 36.76
CA ARG A 973 -31.07 20.56 36.04
C ARG A 973 -31.69 21.04 34.72
N GLY A 974 -32.52 20.21 34.07
CA GLY A 974 -33.25 20.60 32.87
C GLY A 974 -32.37 20.97 31.66
N THR A 975 -32.95 21.74 30.74
CA THR A 975 -32.43 21.94 29.37
C THR A 975 -31.32 23.00 29.22
N ASN A 976 -30.77 23.53 30.32
CA ASN A 976 -29.79 24.62 30.28
C ASN A 976 -28.51 24.24 31.04
N ARG A 977 -27.53 23.66 30.32
CA ARG A 977 -26.39 22.91 30.90
C ARG A 977 -25.05 23.65 30.97
N GLN A 978 -24.98 24.91 30.59
CA GLN A 978 -23.69 25.63 30.50
C GLN A 978 -23.01 25.79 31.86
N LYS A 979 -21.69 25.57 31.88
CA LYS A 979 -20.79 25.89 33.01
C LYS A 979 -19.52 26.54 32.47
N GLU A 980 -18.93 27.43 33.27
CA GLU A 980 -17.49 27.70 33.16
C GLU A 980 -16.73 26.41 33.48
N TYR A 981 -15.80 26.01 32.60
CA TYR A 981 -14.85 24.95 32.92
C TYR A 981 -13.83 25.51 33.92
N LYS A 982 -13.93 25.09 35.18
CA LYS A 982 -13.05 25.54 36.26
C LYS A 982 -12.09 24.45 36.66
N ASN A 983 -10.88 24.54 36.10
CA ASN A 983 -9.64 24.35 36.84
C ASN A 983 -8.91 25.70 36.74
#